data_AF-A0A6P5ACT6-F1
#
_entry.id   AF-A0A6P5ACT6-F1
#
_cell.length_a   1.000
_cell.length_b   1.000
_cell.length_c   1.000
_cell.angle_alpha   90.00
_cell.angle_beta   90.00
_cell.angle_gamma   90.00
#
_symmetry.space_group_name_H-M   'P 1'
#
loop_
_entity.id
_entity.type
_entity.pdbx_description
1 polymer ?
#
loop_
_entity_poly.entity_id
_entity_poly.type
_entity_poly.pdbx_seq_one_letter_code
_entity_poly.pdbx_strand_id
1 'polypeptide(L)'
;MGLLCRVLHKARIKMRRKIGQYGMTPVVAFLAIVALTLYAVYPSLRQTPVREKPALKIRDRFDIRQVTHAITTTENVFKRGHEGFLKKLLLRKHEGQKSGIQEHSNKEEPQHTGCRRPELDLYTPEIEHWFHDVEPLKCEVGQKELIHFQNDVIKIDLDILPEVMKDFDDFICIFRSLYRRDEDYTHFDHEQIINMTGYTKTLLDFNIDTDFFEISCGENPRHHDYKDGYIYNLPDTDMTKNVTNANDGLFEEHQNALFEERQDNETKILRKLLDEPDGDNNDAEDEDDDEEDDENEYSIKYRRYNYHDYDDYDYTSLRDVAYEMLFSHIHPKPTVFADAKQKLLKDTALGLNVLMFGFDSTSRLNFIRKLPKTYKYMTEILDSAVLTGYNIIGDATTAALIPMLTGQTEMELPEVRKNQDVSHSVDIYPLVWKEFKKNGYATLFAEDQPTMSVFNLRLNGFEKQPTDHYMRPFWLEVDYSELAHGNCLGSKPKHDIMLEYIMDFQEKYKDLRRFTFGFFSDLSHGDINPLAYADDSMLQFLQSLYRDGYLKNTMLVIFGDHGARYGKIRSTFQGRLEERLPFMSITLPTEFQKQHPEIAKNLKSNAAKLTTPFNIHSTLLDILNYKSGNAYPYRGQSLFREVPENMTCTEAGIATHWCTCMEWEELDTGQDHVVQASRAVVDFINEQTLPYRSLCSQLDISAIKRADLVTANEQVLRFNGTRDEDQRLPRFGREVNVKQADIQVILETSPSNALFEATVTVSFKLQTYTVHGISRINMYGDQPHCIMDQYPHIRQYCYCKSQPALRKKR
;
A
#
# COMPACT_ATOMS: atom_id res chain seq x y z
N MET A 1 26.57 34.75 -24.47
CA MET A 1 26.24 33.67 -25.44
C MET A 1 27.15 33.67 -26.67
N GLY A 2 27.15 34.69 -27.53
CA GLY A 2 27.97 34.68 -28.77
C GLY A 2 29.51 34.62 -28.60
N LEU A 3 30.05 35.20 -27.53
CA LEU A 3 31.48 35.13 -27.21
C LEU A 3 31.90 33.72 -26.73
N LEU A 4 31.01 33.05 -25.99
CA LEU A 4 31.22 31.70 -25.46
C LEU A 4 31.27 30.66 -26.60
N CYS A 5 30.37 30.77 -27.58
CA CYS A 5 30.39 29.90 -28.77
C CYS A 5 31.67 30.06 -29.60
N ARG A 6 32.22 31.28 -29.74
CA ARG A 6 33.46 31.51 -30.49
C ARG A 6 34.70 30.97 -29.79
N VAL A 7 34.73 31.03 -28.45
CA VAL A 7 35.81 30.46 -27.63
C VAL A 7 35.77 28.94 -27.66
N LEU A 8 34.59 28.33 -27.51
CA LEU A 8 34.41 26.88 -27.57
C LEU A 8 34.71 26.31 -28.96
N HIS A 9 34.37 27.03 -30.03
CA HIS A 9 34.66 26.59 -31.40
C HIS A 9 36.16 26.64 -31.72
N LYS A 10 36.88 27.69 -31.31
CA LYS A 10 38.34 27.77 -31.46
C LYS A 10 39.08 26.72 -30.60
N ALA A 11 38.57 26.43 -29.40
CA ALA A 11 39.10 25.38 -28.54
C ALA A 11 38.94 23.98 -29.19
N ARG A 12 37.77 23.70 -29.79
CA ARG A 12 37.48 22.43 -30.47
C ARG A 12 38.40 22.16 -31.67
N ILE A 13 38.72 23.18 -32.47
CA ILE A 13 39.62 23.07 -33.63
C ILE A 13 41.08 22.83 -33.19
N LYS A 14 41.54 23.51 -32.14
CA LYS A 14 42.91 23.34 -31.61
C LYS A 14 43.11 21.97 -30.94
N MET A 15 42.04 21.38 -30.40
CA MET A 15 42.07 20.11 -29.69
C MET A 15 42.05 18.90 -30.63
N ARG A 16 41.33 18.96 -31.77
CA ARG A 16 41.41 17.91 -32.82
C ARG A 16 42.84 17.71 -33.33
N ARG A 17 43.67 18.76 -33.34
CA ARG A 17 45.09 18.66 -33.68
C ARG A 17 45.99 18.07 -32.59
N LYS A 18 45.57 18.07 -31.32
CA LYS A 18 46.38 17.57 -30.18
C LYS A 18 45.96 16.19 -29.66
N ILE A 19 44.70 15.78 -29.86
CA ILE A 19 44.22 14.43 -29.48
C ILE A 19 44.96 13.33 -30.25
N GLY A 20 45.34 13.60 -31.51
CA GLY A 20 46.17 12.68 -32.30
C GLY A 20 47.64 12.58 -31.88
N GLN A 21 48.15 13.48 -31.02
CA GLN A 21 49.58 13.58 -30.71
C GLN A 21 49.96 13.04 -29.31
N TYR A 22 48.98 12.83 -28.41
CA TYR A 22 49.22 12.47 -27.01
C TYR A 22 48.33 11.34 -26.45
N GLY A 23 47.53 10.65 -27.28
CA GLY A 23 46.80 9.44 -26.87
C GLY A 23 45.85 9.61 -25.68
N MET A 24 45.28 10.80 -25.46
CA MET A 24 44.32 11.04 -24.38
C MET A 24 42.90 10.62 -24.76
N THR A 25 42.17 9.99 -23.82
CA THR A 25 40.76 9.62 -24.01
C THR A 25 39.84 10.85 -23.98
N PRO A 26 38.70 10.84 -24.70
CA PRO A 26 37.78 11.98 -24.80
C PRO A 26 37.24 12.48 -23.45
N VAL A 27 37.11 11.57 -22.48
CA VAL A 27 36.57 11.84 -21.13
C VAL A 27 37.52 12.73 -20.33
N VAL A 28 38.83 12.48 -20.38
CA VAL A 28 39.84 13.25 -19.65
C VAL A 28 39.96 14.67 -20.21
N ALA A 29 39.86 14.81 -21.54
CA ALA A 29 39.83 16.11 -22.19
C ALA A 29 38.57 16.91 -21.82
N PHE A 30 37.42 16.26 -21.69
CA PHE A 30 36.16 16.90 -21.28
C PHE A 30 36.20 17.40 -19.84
N LEU A 31 36.71 16.59 -18.90
CA LEU A 31 36.83 16.98 -17.49
C LEU A 31 37.80 18.16 -17.29
N ALA A 32 38.91 18.20 -18.03
CA ALA A 32 39.84 19.33 -17.99
C ALA A 32 39.19 20.64 -18.51
N ILE A 33 38.30 20.55 -19.51
CA ILE A 33 37.55 21.71 -20.01
C ILE A 33 36.57 22.20 -18.96
N VAL A 34 35.81 21.31 -18.32
CA VAL A 34 34.84 21.69 -17.28
C VAL A 34 35.56 22.39 -16.12
N ALA A 35 36.68 21.86 -15.66
CA ALA A 35 37.49 22.47 -14.60
C ALA A 35 38.02 23.86 -14.96
N LEU A 36 38.60 24.03 -16.17
CA LEU A 36 39.11 25.32 -16.63
C LEU A 36 38.00 26.35 -16.89
N THR A 37 36.82 25.89 -17.31
CA THR A 37 35.66 26.75 -17.56
C THR A 37 35.06 27.23 -16.24
N LEU A 38 34.96 26.35 -15.24
CA LEU A 38 34.51 26.71 -13.88
C LEU A 38 35.48 27.70 -13.21
N TYR A 39 36.80 27.51 -13.38
CA TYR A 39 37.82 28.44 -12.87
C TYR A 39 37.78 29.83 -13.52
N ALA A 40 37.44 29.91 -14.82
CA ALA A 40 37.33 31.17 -15.53
C ALA A 40 36.02 31.94 -15.26
N VAL A 41 34.95 31.24 -14.89
CA VAL A 41 33.59 31.80 -14.78
C VAL A 41 33.21 32.19 -13.35
N TYR A 42 33.87 31.64 -12.32
CA TYR A 42 33.57 31.95 -10.91
C TYR A 42 34.66 32.83 -10.25
N PRO A 43 34.41 34.14 -10.04
CA PRO A 43 35.36 35.05 -9.39
C PRO A 43 35.64 34.71 -7.92
N SER A 44 34.74 33.98 -7.26
CA SER A 44 34.84 33.55 -5.86
C SER A 44 35.95 32.53 -5.60
N LEU A 45 36.47 31.87 -6.64
CA LEU A 45 37.59 30.92 -6.53
C LEU A 45 38.98 31.59 -6.54
N ARG A 46 39.05 32.92 -6.68
CA ARG A 46 40.32 33.68 -6.71
C ARG A 46 40.83 34.11 -5.32
N GLN A 47 40.09 33.84 -4.26
CA GLN A 47 40.44 34.29 -2.91
C GLN A 47 41.00 33.16 -2.06
N THR A 48 42.23 32.75 -2.35
CA THR A 48 43.11 32.11 -1.36
C THR A 48 44.54 32.63 -1.56
N PRO A 49 45.21 33.14 -0.51
CA PRO A 49 46.56 33.67 -0.62
C PRO A 49 47.54 32.50 -0.69
N VAL A 50 48.07 32.23 -1.88
CA VAL A 50 49.19 31.30 -2.05
C VAL A 50 50.50 32.05 -1.80
N ARG A 51 51.19 31.72 -0.70
CA ARG A 51 52.56 32.16 -0.41
C ARG A 51 53.49 31.82 -1.59
N GLU A 52 54.35 32.77 -1.94
CA GLU A 52 55.32 32.70 -3.03
C GLU A 52 56.34 31.54 -2.92
N LYS A 53 56.51 30.80 -4.04
CA LYS A 53 57.77 30.31 -4.70
C LYS A 53 57.62 28.88 -5.28
N PRO A 54 58.44 28.49 -6.29
CA PRO A 54 58.66 29.13 -7.60
C PRO A 54 58.20 28.21 -8.75
N ALA A 55 58.18 28.77 -9.97
CA ALA A 55 57.74 28.16 -11.22
C ALA A 55 57.95 26.63 -11.39
N LEU A 56 56.85 25.89 -11.58
CA LEU A 56 56.90 24.51 -12.06
C LEU A 56 57.21 24.50 -13.57
N LYS A 57 58.45 24.15 -13.92
CA LYS A 57 58.77 23.62 -15.25
C LYS A 57 58.08 22.26 -15.39
N ILE A 58 57.19 22.13 -16.37
CA ILE A 58 56.61 20.85 -16.76
C ILE A 58 57.71 20.05 -17.47
N ARG A 59 58.42 19.22 -16.72
CA ARG A 59 59.17 18.06 -17.23
C ARG A 59 59.02 16.92 -16.23
N ASP A 60 58.43 15.84 -16.73
CA ASP A 60 58.60 14.45 -16.32
C ASP A 60 58.22 14.07 -14.87
N ARG A 61 56.91 13.84 -14.66
CA ARG A 61 56.28 12.67 -14.00
C ARG A 61 54.88 13.05 -13.47
N PHE A 62 53.86 12.33 -13.92
CA PHE A 62 52.48 12.44 -13.44
C PHE A 62 52.38 11.71 -12.08
N ASP A 63 52.21 12.43 -10.98
CA ASP A 63 51.97 11.85 -9.66
C ASP A 63 50.46 11.80 -9.37
N ILE A 64 49.89 10.60 -9.45
CA ILE A 64 48.45 10.31 -9.24
C ILE A 64 48.00 10.72 -7.83
N ARG A 65 48.87 10.70 -6.81
CA ARG A 65 48.48 11.02 -5.42
C ARG A 65 48.10 12.48 -5.23
N GLN A 66 48.72 13.38 -6.00
CA GLN A 66 48.40 14.82 -5.93
C GLN A 66 47.07 15.15 -6.60
N VAL A 67 46.68 14.38 -7.62
CA VAL A 67 45.38 14.51 -8.30
C VAL A 67 44.25 13.98 -7.41
N THR A 68 44.45 12.84 -6.75
CA THR A 68 43.47 12.29 -5.79
C THR A 68 43.24 13.27 -4.64
N HIS A 69 44.29 13.85 -4.06
CA HIS A 69 44.15 14.82 -2.96
C HIS A 69 43.43 16.11 -3.38
N ALA A 70 43.65 16.59 -4.60
CA ALA A 70 42.94 17.75 -5.14
C ALA A 70 41.44 17.46 -5.39
N ILE A 71 41.08 16.25 -5.83
CA ILE A 71 39.69 15.82 -6.02
C ILE A 71 38.97 15.72 -4.66
N THR A 72 39.58 15.06 -3.66
CA THR A 72 38.96 14.92 -2.33
C THR A 72 38.78 16.28 -1.64
N THR A 73 39.73 17.20 -1.83
CA THR A 73 39.63 18.56 -1.27
C THR A 73 38.53 19.37 -1.97
N THR A 74 38.34 19.18 -3.27
CA THR A 74 37.28 19.87 -4.05
C THR A 74 35.89 19.32 -3.71
N GLU A 75 35.75 18.00 -3.54
CA GLU A 75 34.50 17.38 -3.07
C GLU A 75 34.11 17.82 -1.66
N ASN A 76 35.08 17.92 -0.74
CA ASN A 76 34.81 18.36 0.63
C ASN A 76 34.40 19.85 0.70
N VAL A 77 34.96 20.69 -0.18
CA VAL A 77 34.54 22.09 -0.31
C VAL A 77 33.15 22.20 -0.97
N PHE A 78 32.84 21.32 -1.93
CA PHE A 78 31.51 21.26 -2.56
C PHE A 78 30.44 20.80 -1.58
N LYS A 79 30.70 19.76 -0.77
CA LYS A 79 29.78 19.26 0.27
C LYS A 79 29.48 20.32 1.34
N ARG A 80 30.50 21.02 1.86
CA ARG A 80 30.32 22.10 2.84
C ARG A 80 29.63 23.34 2.25
N GLY A 81 29.85 23.64 0.98
CA GLY A 81 29.17 24.74 0.27
C GLY A 81 27.68 24.46 0.01
N HIS A 82 27.33 23.20 -0.26
CA HIS A 82 25.94 22.80 -0.53
C HIS A 82 25.09 22.74 0.75
N GLU A 83 25.62 22.24 1.86
CA GLU A 83 24.91 22.24 3.15
C GLU A 83 24.62 23.66 3.66
N GLY A 84 25.59 24.58 3.54
CA GLY A 84 25.39 25.99 3.92
C GLY A 84 24.41 26.75 3.02
N PHE A 85 24.32 26.38 1.74
CA PHE A 85 23.38 26.96 0.78
C PHE A 85 21.96 26.41 0.97
N LEU A 86 21.80 25.11 1.20
CA LEU A 86 20.52 24.46 1.51
C LEU A 86 19.92 24.98 2.83
N LYS A 87 20.73 25.16 3.87
CA LYS A 87 20.27 25.75 5.14
C LYS A 87 19.81 27.20 4.98
N LYS A 88 20.47 27.99 4.12
CA LYS A 88 20.07 29.37 3.80
C LYS A 88 18.85 29.47 2.86
N LEU A 89 18.60 28.48 2.01
CA LEU A 89 17.42 28.43 1.15
C LEU A 89 16.17 28.00 1.94
N LEU A 90 16.33 27.08 2.90
CA LEU A 90 15.28 26.64 3.82
C LEU A 90 14.88 27.75 4.83
N LEU A 91 15.84 28.53 5.33
CA LEU A 91 15.56 29.64 6.26
C LEU A 91 14.97 30.89 5.57
N ARG A 92 15.28 31.15 4.28
CA ARG A 92 14.76 32.34 3.56
C ARG A 92 13.34 32.22 3.01
N LYS A 93 12.72 31.03 3.05
CA LYS A 93 11.30 30.87 2.69
C LYS A 93 10.35 30.98 3.89
N HIS A 94 10.87 31.00 5.13
CA HIS A 94 10.07 31.08 6.36
C HIS A 94 10.13 32.42 7.13
N GLU A 95 10.91 33.42 6.67
CA GLU A 95 10.94 34.77 7.28
C GLU A 95 10.16 35.84 6.48
N GLY A 96 9.34 35.43 5.52
CA GLY A 96 8.55 36.31 4.67
C GLY A 96 7.10 36.50 5.08
N GLN A 97 6.72 36.36 6.35
CA GLN A 97 5.32 36.65 6.77
C GLN A 97 5.13 36.91 8.27
N LYS A 98 5.95 37.75 8.89
CA LYS A 98 5.61 38.37 10.19
C LYS A 98 6.15 39.80 10.28
N SER A 99 5.30 40.80 10.02
CA SER A 99 5.20 42.06 10.77
C SER A 99 4.32 43.10 10.03
N GLY A 100 3.33 43.65 10.73
CA GLY A 100 2.56 44.82 10.29
C GLY A 100 1.08 44.77 10.66
N ILE A 101 0.74 45.20 11.87
CA ILE A 101 -0.63 45.31 12.41
C ILE A 101 -1.33 46.57 11.85
N GLN A 102 -2.59 46.37 11.45
CA GLN A 102 -3.76 47.27 11.33
C GLN A 102 -3.66 48.58 10.52
N GLU A 103 -4.48 48.64 9.47
CA GLU A 103 -5.46 49.72 9.32
C GLU A 103 -6.72 49.21 8.60
N HIS A 104 -7.88 49.61 9.11
CA HIS A 104 -9.21 49.20 8.69
C HIS A 104 -9.51 49.49 7.21
N SER A 105 -9.91 48.47 6.47
CA SER A 105 -10.90 48.65 5.40
C SER A 105 -11.88 47.48 5.43
N ASN A 106 -13.13 47.77 5.83
CA ASN A 106 -14.27 46.88 5.63
C ASN A 106 -14.46 46.64 4.13
N LYS A 107 -13.86 45.58 3.61
CA LYS A 107 -14.40 44.87 2.46
C LYS A 107 -14.91 43.56 3.01
N GLU A 108 -16.22 43.38 2.99
CA GLU A 108 -16.85 42.08 3.22
C GLU A 108 -16.15 41.07 2.30
N GLU A 109 -15.39 40.14 2.88
CA GLU A 109 -14.97 38.94 2.16
C GLU A 109 -16.25 38.22 1.71
N PRO A 110 -16.34 37.78 0.45
CA PRO A 110 -17.50 37.04 0.00
C PRO A 110 -17.71 35.81 0.90
N GLN A 111 -18.93 35.63 1.40
CA GLN A 111 -19.35 34.47 2.18
C GLN A 111 -19.07 33.19 1.39
N HIS A 112 -17.93 32.55 1.66
CA HIS A 112 -17.60 31.25 1.10
C HIS A 112 -18.41 30.18 1.84
N THR A 113 -19.42 29.63 1.17
CA THR A 113 -20.29 28.55 1.68
C THR A 113 -19.71 27.14 1.49
N GLY A 114 -18.47 27.03 0.98
CA GLY A 114 -17.79 25.76 0.73
C GLY A 114 -17.04 25.20 1.93
N CYS A 115 -16.67 23.91 1.86
CA CYS A 115 -15.85 23.23 2.88
C CYS A 115 -14.52 23.98 3.11
N ARG A 116 -14.32 24.49 4.33
CA ARG A 116 -13.05 25.08 4.77
C ARG A 116 -12.38 24.14 5.77
N ARG A 117 -11.12 23.80 5.52
CA ARG A 117 -10.34 22.89 6.37
C ARG A 117 -9.17 23.65 7.00
N PRO A 118 -8.76 23.28 8.22
CA PRO A 118 -7.57 23.85 8.83
C PRO A 118 -6.33 23.50 7.99
N GLU A 119 -5.43 24.46 7.85
CA GLU A 119 -4.08 24.20 7.34
C GLU A 119 -3.31 23.44 8.43
N LEU A 120 -2.66 22.35 8.05
CA LEU A 120 -1.94 21.47 8.98
C LEU A 120 -0.44 21.57 8.71
N ASP A 121 0.32 21.90 9.75
CA ASP A 121 1.77 21.92 9.70
C ASP A 121 2.34 20.48 9.65
N LEU A 122 3.41 20.28 8.89
CA LEU A 122 4.08 18.97 8.81
C LEU A 122 4.63 18.54 10.16
N TYR A 123 5.12 19.45 11.00
CA TYR A 123 5.68 19.12 12.31
C TYR A 123 5.18 20.14 13.32
N THR A 124 4.07 19.81 13.99
CA THR A 124 3.67 20.57 15.18
C THR A 124 4.38 20.01 16.41
N PRO A 125 4.67 20.83 17.43
CA PRO A 125 5.27 20.35 18.68
C PRO A 125 4.45 19.25 19.36
N GLU A 126 3.13 19.23 19.12
CA GLU A 126 2.22 18.21 19.63
C GLU A 126 2.57 16.82 19.09
N ILE A 127 2.95 16.69 17.81
CA ILE A 127 3.14 15.38 17.17
C ILE A 127 4.57 15.02 16.76
N GLU A 128 5.47 16.00 16.68
CA GLU A 128 6.82 15.84 16.09
C GLU A 128 7.61 14.70 16.75
N HIS A 129 7.46 14.52 18.06
CA HIS A 129 8.22 13.54 18.84
C HIS A 129 7.83 12.07 18.61
N TRP A 130 6.78 11.79 17.84
CA TRP A 130 6.43 10.42 17.41
C TRP A 130 6.94 10.06 16.01
N PHE A 131 7.54 11.02 15.29
CA PHE A 131 8.19 10.75 14.02
C PHE A 131 9.69 10.67 14.23
N HIS A 132 10.29 9.55 13.83
CA HIS A 132 11.73 9.38 13.84
C HIS A 132 12.20 8.73 12.54
N ASP A 133 13.50 8.86 12.27
CA ASP A 133 14.14 8.10 11.22
C ASP A 133 14.14 6.61 11.61
N VAL A 134 14.00 5.75 10.60
CA VAL A 134 14.14 4.30 10.75
C VAL A 134 15.55 3.92 10.32
N GLU A 135 16.17 2.97 11.02
CA GLU A 135 17.46 2.43 10.58
C GLU A 135 17.29 1.72 9.23
N PRO A 136 18.26 1.78 8.31
CA PRO A 136 18.13 1.10 7.02
C PRO A 136 17.72 -0.37 7.20
N LEU A 137 16.66 -0.78 6.51
CA LEU A 137 16.18 -2.16 6.56
C LEU A 137 17.29 -3.11 6.11
N LYS A 138 17.64 -4.07 6.97
CA LYS A 138 18.62 -5.12 6.70
C LYS A 138 17.88 -6.44 6.65
N CYS A 139 17.65 -6.95 5.46
CA CYS A 139 17.17 -8.31 5.28
C CYS A 139 18.34 -9.30 5.42
N GLU A 140 18.11 -10.41 6.12
CA GLU A 140 19.17 -11.36 6.46
C GLU A 140 19.78 -12.00 5.22
N VAL A 141 21.10 -12.21 5.29
CA VAL A 141 21.90 -12.96 4.30
C VAL A 141 22.20 -14.34 4.90
N GLY A 142 21.18 -15.02 5.41
CA GLY A 142 21.34 -16.37 5.99
C GLY A 142 21.62 -17.41 4.90
N GLN A 143 20.89 -17.31 3.79
CA GLN A 143 21.14 -18.08 2.58
C GLN A 143 21.80 -17.19 1.53
N LYS A 144 22.92 -17.66 0.96
CA LYS A 144 23.49 -17.02 -0.23
C LYS A 144 22.47 -17.19 -1.36
N GLU A 145 22.19 -16.12 -2.11
CA GLU A 145 21.27 -16.17 -3.26
C GLU A 145 21.84 -17.11 -4.33
N LEU A 146 21.52 -18.39 -4.22
CA LEU A 146 21.95 -19.42 -5.16
C LEU A 146 21.20 -19.27 -6.49
N ILE A 147 19.93 -18.88 -6.41
CA ILE A 147 19.02 -18.85 -7.55
C ILE A 147 18.45 -17.44 -7.72
N HIS A 148 18.57 -16.93 -8.94
CA HIS A 148 17.95 -15.68 -9.34
C HIS A 148 16.94 -15.95 -10.46
N PHE A 149 15.74 -15.40 -10.34
CA PHE A 149 14.77 -15.42 -11.43
C PHE A 149 14.74 -14.07 -12.13
N GLN A 150 15.11 -14.04 -13.42
CA GLN A 150 15.13 -12.80 -14.19
C GLN A 150 14.79 -13.05 -15.65
N ASN A 151 13.83 -12.28 -16.19
CA ASN A 151 13.35 -12.35 -17.57
C ASN A 151 12.84 -13.76 -17.95
N ASP A 152 12.03 -14.37 -17.08
CA ASP A 152 11.49 -15.73 -17.25
C ASP A 152 12.55 -16.85 -17.27
N VAL A 153 13.76 -16.56 -16.81
CA VAL A 153 14.87 -17.53 -16.77
C VAL A 153 15.39 -17.65 -15.36
N ILE A 154 15.50 -18.89 -14.90
CA ILE A 154 16.18 -19.25 -13.65
C ILE A 154 17.68 -19.25 -13.91
N LYS A 155 18.41 -18.45 -13.14
CA LYS A 155 19.87 -18.37 -13.15
C LYS A 155 20.41 -18.96 -11.86
N ILE A 156 21.43 -19.80 -11.98
CA ILE A 156 22.13 -20.38 -10.84
C ILE A 156 23.49 -19.71 -10.71
N ASP A 157 23.82 -19.26 -9.50
CA ASP A 157 25.14 -18.76 -9.17
C ASP A 157 26.12 -19.93 -9.00
N LEU A 158 26.89 -20.21 -10.05
CA LEU A 158 27.91 -21.26 -10.06
C LEU A 158 29.12 -20.95 -9.19
N ASP A 159 29.34 -19.69 -8.79
CA ASP A 159 30.44 -19.34 -7.88
C ASP A 159 30.08 -19.72 -6.43
N ILE A 160 28.78 -19.75 -6.12
CA ILE A 160 28.24 -20.06 -4.79
C ILE A 160 27.83 -21.53 -4.67
N LEU A 161 27.35 -22.14 -5.77
CA LEU A 161 26.85 -23.52 -5.82
C LEU A 161 27.78 -24.56 -5.14
N PRO A 162 29.11 -24.58 -5.38
CA PRO A 162 30.01 -25.56 -4.73
C PRO A 162 30.06 -25.41 -3.21
N GLU A 163 29.88 -24.20 -2.68
CA GLU A 163 29.88 -23.95 -1.25
C GLU A 163 28.56 -24.38 -0.60
N VAL A 164 27.43 -24.17 -1.29
CA VAL A 164 26.12 -24.63 -0.82
C VAL A 164 26.06 -26.16 -0.81
N MET A 165 26.66 -26.82 -1.81
CA MET A 165 26.68 -28.28 -1.95
C MET A 165 27.69 -28.99 -1.05
N LYS A 166 28.60 -28.28 -0.37
CA LYS A 166 29.80 -28.88 0.24
C LYS A 166 29.50 -29.98 1.29
N ASP A 167 28.32 -29.90 1.91
CA ASP A 167 27.87 -30.80 2.99
C ASP A 167 26.88 -31.86 2.47
N PHE A 168 26.65 -31.94 1.15
CA PHE A 168 25.64 -32.78 0.52
C PHE A 168 26.25 -33.72 -0.54
N ASP A 169 25.96 -35.02 -0.45
CA ASP A 169 26.46 -36.01 -1.41
C ASP A 169 25.65 -36.06 -2.72
N ASP A 170 24.32 -35.93 -2.63
CA ASP A 170 23.40 -35.90 -3.76
C ASP A 170 22.48 -34.70 -3.60
N PHE A 171 22.85 -33.61 -4.24
CA PHE A 171 22.17 -32.32 -4.12
C PHE A 171 21.14 -32.16 -5.24
N ILE A 172 19.89 -31.99 -4.86
CA ILE A 172 18.78 -31.75 -5.80
C ILE A 172 18.11 -30.41 -5.49
N CYS A 173 17.51 -29.81 -6.51
CA CYS A 173 16.56 -28.72 -6.36
C CYS A 173 15.17 -29.18 -6.83
N ILE A 174 14.16 -28.91 -6.02
CA ILE A 174 12.75 -29.17 -6.29
C ILE A 174 12.09 -27.83 -6.57
N PHE A 175 11.44 -27.72 -7.73
CA PHE A 175 10.71 -26.54 -8.18
C PHE A 175 9.23 -26.84 -8.10
N ARG A 176 8.49 -26.08 -7.28
CA ARG A 176 7.07 -26.32 -7.05
C ARG A 176 6.23 -25.14 -7.52
N SER A 177 5.38 -25.37 -8.50
CA SER A 177 4.41 -24.36 -8.95
C SER A 177 3.32 -24.17 -7.90
N LEU A 178 3.07 -22.91 -7.52
CA LEU A 178 2.07 -22.54 -6.53
C LEU A 178 0.76 -22.08 -7.20
N TYR A 179 -0.34 -22.75 -6.90
CA TYR A 179 -1.67 -22.45 -7.41
C TYR A 179 -2.66 -22.16 -6.28
N ARG A 180 -3.70 -21.39 -6.62
CA ARG A 180 -4.88 -21.18 -5.77
C ARG A 180 -5.90 -22.30 -5.99
N ARG A 181 -6.34 -22.95 -4.91
CA ARG A 181 -7.50 -23.86 -4.89
C ARG A 181 -8.78 -23.12 -4.49
N ASP A 182 -9.90 -23.83 -4.50
CA ASP A 182 -11.18 -23.33 -3.96
C ASP A 182 -11.01 -22.96 -2.47
N GLU A 183 -11.80 -21.99 -1.99
CA GLU A 183 -11.80 -21.49 -0.59
C GLU A 183 -10.53 -20.74 -0.12
N ASP A 184 -9.78 -20.12 -1.05
CA ASP A 184 -8.59 -19.31 -0.75
C ASP A 184 -7.40 -20.10 -0.14
N TYR A 185 -7.39 -21.43 -0.29
CA TYR A 185 -6.22 -22.25 0.00
C TYR A 185 -5.20 -22.22 -1.14
N THR A 186 -3.95 -22.37 -0.79
CA THR A 186 -2.81 -22.54 -1.69
C THR A 186 -2.44 -24.02 -1.80
N HIS A 187 -1.92 -24.42 -2.97
CA HIS A 187 -1.46 -25.78 -3.19
C HIS A 187 -0.33 -25.82 -4.22
N PHE A 188 0.63 -26.71 -3.98
CA PHE A 188 1.68 -27.07 -4.93
C PHE A 188 1.23 -28.25 -5.77
N ASP A 189 1.12 -28.07 -7.09
CA ASP A 189 0.61 -29.12 -8.00
C ASP A 189 1.72 -29.76 -8.84
N HIS A 190 2.58 -28.92 -9.44
CA HIS A 190 3.62 -29.39 -10.36
C HIS A 190 5.00 -29.28 -9.71
N GLU A 191 5.65 -30.44 -9.54
CA GLU A 191 7.03 -30.54 -9.07
C GLU A 191 7.97 -30.91 -10.22
N GLN A 192 9.08 -30.17 -10.33
CA GLN A 192 10.21 -30.55 -11.19
C GLN A 192 11.45 -30.74 -10.33
N ILE A 193 12.11 -31.90 -10.46
CA ILE A 193 13.30 -32.25 -9.68
C ILE A 193 14.51 -32.22 -10.59
N ILE A 194 15.52 -31.43 -10.21
CA ILE A 194 16.77 -31.27 -10.95
C ILE A 194 17.93 -31.71 -10.09
N ASN A 195 18.75 -32.64 -10.61
CA ASN A 195 20.00 -33.00 -9.96
C ASN A 195 21.05 -31.91 -10.24
N MET A 196 21.53 -31.31 -9.15
CA MET A 196 22.51 -30.23 -9.15
C MET A 196 23.94 -30.74 -8.95
N THR A 197 24.11 -32.03 -8.62
CA THR A 197 25.40 -32.70 -8.48
C THR A 197 26.18 -32.68 -9.79
N GLY A 198 27.29 -31.94 -9.83
CA GLY A 198 28.10 -31.78 -11.04
C GLY A 198 27.48 -30.83 -12.09
N TYR A 199 26.48 -30.03 -11.70
CA TYR A 199 25.86 -29.05 -12.58
C TYR A 199 26.85 -27.93 -12.96
N THR A 200 26.94 -27.62 -14.25
CA THR A 200 27.94 -26.68 -14.81
C THR A 200 27.34 -25.57 -15.66
N LYS A 201 26.01 -25.51 -15.78
CA LYS A 201 25.31 -24.48 -16.55
C LYS A 201 24.91 -23.35 -15.60
N THR A 202 24.94 -22.11 -16.07
CA THR A 202 24.48 -20.95 -15.28
C THR A 202 22.97 -20.71 -15.42
N LEU A 203 22.31 -21.38 -16.36
CA LEU A 203 20.92 -21.12 -16.74
C LEU A 203 20.13 -22.42 -16.81
N LEU A 204 18.94 -22.38 -16.23
CA LEU A 204 17.89 -23.37 -16.39
C LEU A 204 16.82 -22.81 -17.33
N ASP A 205 16.59 -23.51 -18.43
CA ASP A 205 15.62 -23.15 -19.47
C ASP A 205 14.50 -24.19 -19.47
N PHE A 206 13.57 -24.04 -18.52
CA PHE A 206 12.29 -24.73 -18.54
C PHE A 206 11.19 -23.75 -18.15
N ASN A 207 9.99 -23.98 -18.69
CA ASN A 207 8.88 -23.04 -18.62
C ASN A 207 8.19 -23.12 -17.26
N ILE A 208 8.11 -22.00 -16.54
CA ILE A 208 7.24 -21.84 -15.37
C ILE A 208 5.93 -21.22 -15.86
N ASP A 209 4.85 -21.98 -15.73
CA ASP A 209 3.53 -21.63 -16.25
C ASP A 209 2.59 -21.04 -15.18
N THR A 210 3.17 -20.56 -14.07
CA THR A 210 2.48 -19.95 -12.93
C THR A 210 3.02 -18.59 -12.60
N ASP A 211 2.24 -17.77 -11.90
CA ASP A 211 2.74 -16.49 -11.38
C ASP A 211 3.70 -16.70 -10.19
N PHE A 212 3.56 -17.83 -9.47
CA PHE A 212 4.26 -18.08 -8.21
C PHE A 212 4.81 -19.49 -8.19
N PHE A 213 5.99 -19.64 -7.60
CA PHE A 213 6.63 -20.93 -7.42
C PHE A 213 7.64 -20.87 -6.27
N GLU A 214 7.89 -22.03 -5.67
CA GLU A 214 8.92 -22.25 -4.66
C GLU A 214 10.08 -23.01 -5.29
N ILE A 215 11.29 -22.71 -4.82
CA ILE A 215 12.45 -23.59 -5.05
C ILE A 215 13.06 -23.94 -3.71
N SER A 216 13.15 -25.25 -3.42
CA SER A 216 13.88 -25.77 -2.28
C SER A 216 14.99 -26.71 -2.79
N CYS A 217 16.22 -26.54 -2.29
CA CYS A 217 17.37 -27.38 -2.65
C CYS A 217 18.01 -27.98 -1.40
N GLY A 218 18.44 -29.24 -1.49
CA GLY A 218 18.92 -29.99 -0.33
C GLY A 218 19.39 -31.40 -0.66
N GLU A 219 19.62 -32.19 0.40
CA GLU A 219 19.98 -33.61 0.24
C GLU A 219 18.79 -34.39 -0.34
N ASN A 220 19.05 -35.12 -1.42
CA ASN A 220 18.09 -36.05 -1.98
C ASN A 220 17.73 -37.12 -0.92
N PRO A 221 16.45 -37.26 -0.53
CA PRO A 221 16.01 -38.31 0.37
C PRO A 221 16.15 -39.66 -0.36
N ARG A 222 17.29 -40.35 -0.20
CA ARG A 222 17.54 -41.65 -0.84
C ARG A 222 16.55 -42.72 -0.33
N HIS A 223 15.33 -42.77 -0.86
CA HIS A 223 14.44 -43.92 -0.76
C HIS A 223 14.40 -44.68 -2.09
N HIS A 224 14.71 -45.97 -2.00
CA HIS A 224 14.93 -46.92 -3.10
C HIS A 224 13.71 -47.22 -4.01
N ASP A 225 12.67 -46.37 -4.03
CA ASP A 225 11.41 -46.66 -4.75
C ASP A 225 10.81 -45.43 -5.47
N TYR A 226 11.63 -44.53 -6.04
CA TYR A 226 11.18 -43.72 -7.18
C TYR A 226 10.99 -44.63 -8.41
N LYS A 227 9.91 -45.41 -8.41
CA LYS A 227 9.40 -46.03 -9.63
C LYS A 227 8.52 -45.00 -10.34
N ASP A 228 9.06 -44.49 -11.44
CA ASP A 228 8.34 -43.77 -12.49
C ASP A 228 7.90 -42.31 -12.22
N GLY A 229 8.76 -41.50 -11.58
CA GLY A 229 8.66 -40.04 -11.56
C GLY A 229 9.90 -39.39 -12.23
N TYR A 230 9.69 -38.43 -13.13
CA TYR A 230 10.71 -37.82 -14.00
C TYR A 230 11.80 -37.05 -13.24
N ILE A 231 12.88 -37.72 -12.82
CA ILE A 231 14.17 -37.03 -12.58
C ILE A 231 14.72 -36.63 -13.95
N TYR A 232 14.65 -35.35 -14.29
CA TYR A 232 15.30 -34.85 -15.50
C TYR A 232 16.81 -34.82 -15.29
N ASN A 233 17.47 -35.92 -15.63
CA ASN A 233 18.88 -35.88 -15.96
C ASN A 233 19.01 -35.10 -17.28
N LEU A 234 19.20 -33.78 -17.19
CA LEU A 234 19.36 -32.93 -18.37
C LEU A 234 20.47 -33.51 -19.27
N PRO A 235 20.15 -33.93 -20.51
CA PRO A 235 21.12 -34.62 -21.34
C PRO A 235 22.23 -33.64 -21.73
N ASP A 236 23.45 -34.12 -21.58
CA ASP A 236 24.68 -33.47 -21.99
C ASP A 236 24.77 -33.52 -23.53
N THR A 237 23.89 -32.79 -24.23
CA THR A 237 23.93 -32.68 -25.70
C THR A 237 23.41 -31.34 -26.20
N ASP A 238 24.31 -30.65 -26.89
CA ASP A 238 24.09 -29.53 -27.78
C ASP A 238 22.98 -29.86 -28.81
N MET A 239 21.83 -29.19 -28.72
CA MET A 239 20.79 -29.20 -29.76
C MET A 239 20.28 -27.79 -30.05
N THR A 240 21.13 -26.99 -30.68
CA THR A 240 20.64 -25.99 -31.64
C THR A 240 20.29 -26.70 -32.95
N LYS A 241 19.02 -27.11 -33.14
CA LYS A 241 18.31 -27.14 -34.46
C LYS A 241 16.94 -27.83 -34.40
N ASN A 242 15.96 -27.11 -34.95
CA ASN A 242 14.71 -27.57 -35.58
C ASN A 242 13.60 -28.14 -34.68
N VAL A 243 12.60 -27.30 -34.37
CA VAL A 243 11.19 -27.67 -34.60
C VAL A 243 10.42 -26.43 -35.08
N THR A 244 10.09 -26.43 -36.36
CA THR A 244 9.01 -25.63 -36.96
C THR A 244 7.84 -26.56 -37.25
N ASN A 245 6.62 -26.16 -36.83
CA ASN A 245 5.28 -26.61 -37.24
C ASN A 245 4.91 -28.11 -37.15
N ALA A 246 3.90 -28.43 -36.31
CA ALA A 246 2.68 -29.18 -36.70
C ALA A 246 1.69 -29.41 -35.53
N ASN A 247 0.42 -28.99 -35.75
CA ASN A 247 -0.89 -29.54 -35.29
C ASN A 247 -1.26 -29.41 -33.79
N ASP A 248 -2.31 -28.72 -33.33
CA ASP A 248 -3.72 -28.53 -33.75
C ASP A 248 -4.49 -29.84 -34.00
N GLY A 249 -5.33 -30.27 -33.04
CA GLY A 249 -6.43 -31.23 -33.30
C GLY A 249 -6.77 -32.34 -32.28
N LEU A 250 -6.24 -32.38 -31.06
CA LEU A 250 -6.48 -33.53 -30.14
C LEU A 250 -6.86 -33.18 -28.68
N PHE A 251 -7.21 -31.93 -28.37
CA PHE A 251 -7.45 -31.49 -26.98
C PHE A 251 -8.93 -31.48 -26.52
N GLU A 252 -9.91 -31.72 -27.41
CA GLU A 252 -11.35 -31.59 -27.07
C GLU A 252 -12.05 -32.90 -26.65
N GLU A 253 -11.50 -34.09 -26.95
CA GLU A 253 -12.17 -35.36 -26.59
C GLU A 253 -11.82 -35.86 -25.18
N HIS A 254 -10.72 -35.41 -24.58
CA HIS A 254 -10.25 -35.90 -23.27
C HIS A 254 -10.89 -35.17 -22.07
N GLN A 255 -11.50 -34.00 -22.25
CA GLN A 255 -12.16 -33.26 -21.16
C GLN A 255 -13.61 -33.69 -20.88
N ASN A 256 -14.31 -34.30 -21.84
CA ASN A 256 -15.70 -34.72 -21.64
C ASN A 256 -15.82 -36.08 -20.89
N ALA A 257 -14.79 -36.93 -20.93
CA ALA A 257 -14.80 -38.22 -20.23
C ALA A 257 -14.61 -38.10 -18.71
N LEU A 258 -13.92 -37.04 -18.23
CA LEU A 258 -13.63 -36.80 -16.82
C LEU A 258 -14.78 -36.11 -16.04
N PHE A 259 -15.87 -35.78 -16.72
CA PHE A 259 -17.03 -35.11 -16.11
C PHE A 259 -18.15 -36.10 -15.73
N GLU A 260 -18.28 -37.24 -16.42
CA GLU A 260 -19.28 -38.27 -16.10
C GLU A 260 -18.87 -39.20 -14.95
N GLU A 261 -17.56 -39.44 -14.74
CA GLU A 261 -17.06 -40.27 -13.63
C GLU A 261 -17.19 -39.59 -12.24
N ARG A 262 -17.32 -38.26 -12.21
CA ARG A 262 -17.39 -37.48 -10.96
C ARG A 262 -18.78 -37.51 -10.30
N GLN A 263 -19.86 -37.68 -11.08
CA GLN A 263 -21.23 -37.73 -10.53
C GLN A 263 -21.57 -39.08 -9.86
N ASP A 264 -20.90 -40.18 -10.22
CA ASP A 264 -21.25 -41.51 -9.72
C ASP A 264 -20.61 -41.83 -8.35
N ASN A 265 -19.55 -41.11 -7.96
CA ASN A 265 -18.87 -41.28 -6.66
C ASN A 265 -19.51 -40.48 -5.51
N GLU A 266 -20.13 -39.33 -5.78
CA GLU A 266 -20.80 -38.51 -4.74
C GLU A 266 -22.03 -39.22 -4.15
N THR A 267 -22.69 -40.09 -4.92
CA THR A 267 -23.89 -40.81 -4.47
C THR A 267 -23.57 -42.00 -3.54
N LYS A 268 -22.31 -42.47 -3.49
CA LYS A 268 -21.87 -43.59 -2.63
C LYS A 268 -21.41 -43.16 -1.23
N ILE A 269 -20.95 -41.92 -1.08
CA ILE A 269 -20.42 -41.40 0.19
C ILE A 269 -21.57 -41.02 1.15
N LEU A 270 -22.71 -40.58 0.62
CA LEU A 270 -23.91 -40.19 1.39
C LEU A 270 -24.65 -41.36 2.08
N ARG A 271 -24.25 -42.62 1.91
CA ARG A 271 -24.88 -43.79 2.55
C ARG A 271 -24.10 -44.37 3.75
N LYS A 272 -22.94 -43.80 4.11
CA LYS A 272 -22.08 -44.36 5.18
C LYS A 272 -22.02 -43.53 6.47
N LEU A 273 -22.69 -42.39 6.55
CA LEU A 273 -22.63 -41.44 7.67
C LEU A 273 -23.86 -41.47 8.62
N LEU A 274 -24.59 -42.59 8.70
CA LEU A 274 -25.84 -42.67 9.47
C LEU A 274 -25.89 -43.75 10.58
N ASP A 275 -24.77 -44.24 11.10
CA ASP A 275 -24.77 -45.11 12.30
C ASP A 275 -23.68 -44.64 13.31
N GLU A 276 -24.12 -44.18 14.50
CA GLU A 276 -23.36 -43.67 15.68
C GLU A 276 -22.60 -44.80 16.47
N PRO A 277 -22.09 -44.66 17.74
CA PRO A 277 -21.90 -43.49 18.66
C PRO A 277 -20.59 -43.44 19.54
N ASP A 278 -20.40 -42.27 20.18
CA ASP A 278 -19.79 -41.85 21.49
C ASP A 278 -18.65 -42.61 22.22
N GLY A 279 -17.69 -41.83 22.76
CA GLY A 279 -16.74 -42.22 23.83
C GLY A 279 -15.83 -41.07 24.31
N ASP A 280 -15.46 -41.07 25.60
CA ASP A 280 -15.23 -39.91 26.49
C ASP A 280 -13.79 -39.84 27.09
N ASN A 281 -13.42 -38.65 27.62
CA ASN A 281 -12.41 -38.27 28.64
C ASN A 281 -10.86 -38.23 28.44
N ASN A 282 -10.33 -37.04 28.81
CA ASN A 282 -9.23 -36.65 29.73
C ASN A 282 -7.80 -37.25 29.63
N ASP A 283 -6.76 -36.40 29.62
CA ASP A 283 -5.96 -35.99 30.80
C ASP A 283 -4.74 -35.11 30.40
N ALA A 284 -4.32 -34.25 31.32
CA ALA A 284 -3.23 -33.26 31.22
C ALA A 284 -1.88 -33.83 31.71
N GLU A 285 -0.76 -33.19 31.39
CA GLU A 285 0.38 -32.94 32.31
C GLU A 285 1.48 -32.04 31.68
N ASP A 286 2.13 -31.26 32.55
CA ASP A 286 3.05 -30.13 32.35
C ASP A 286 4.53 -30.51 32.10
N GLU A 287 5.38 -29.56 31.64
CA GLU A 287 6.69 -29.17 32.23
C GLU A 287 7.49 -28.16 31.34
N ASP A 288 7.78 -26.97 31.90
CA ASP A 288 9.03 -26.15 31.99
C ASP A 288 10.06 -26.09 30.82
N ASP A 289 10.84 -25.03 30.53
CA ASP A 289 10.92 -23.58 30.80
C ASP A 289 12.05 -23.05 29.84
N ASP A 290 12.06 -21.75 29.52
CA ASP A 290 13.23 -20.85 29.30
C ASP A 290 12.96 -19.73 28.26
N GLU A 291 13.22 -18.48 28.70
CA GLU A 291 12.81 -17.17 28.15
C GLU A 291 13.89 -16.52 27.26
N GLU A 292 13.48 -15.72 26.26
CA GLU A 292 14.07 -14.40 25.93
C GLU A 292 13.08 -13.54 25.10
N ASP A 293 13.06 -12.23 25.39
CA ASP A 293 12.18 -11.16 24.90
C ASP A 293 12.15 -11.02 23.36
N ASP A 294 10.96 -10.86 22.74
CA ASP A 294 10.86 -10.12 21.47
C ASP A 294 9.46 -9.57 21.12
N GLU A 295 9.50 -8.50 20.33
CA GLU A 295 8.42 -7.62 19.89
C GLU A 295 7.29 -8.38 19.15
N ASN A 296 6.07 -8.39 19.69
CA ASN A 296 4.93 -9.10 19.11
C ASN A 296 4.52 -8.53 17.74
N GLU A 297 5.04 -9.15 16.70
CA GLU A 297 4.44 -9.28 15.37
C GLU A 297 3.11 -10.05 15.52
N TYR A 298 2.00 -9.41 15.17
CA TYR A 298 0.67 -10.01 15.20
C TYR A 298 0.54 -11.04 14.07
N SER A 299 1.10 -12.24 14.25
CA SER A 299 0.69 -13.39 13.46
C SER A 299 -0.65 -13.90 14.00
N ILE A 300 -1.74 -13.57 13.30
CA ILE A 300 -2.98 -14.33 13.43
C ILE A 300 -2.63 -15.72 12.89
N LYS A 301 -2.22 -16.64 13.76
CA LYS A 301 -2.07 -18.06 13.40
C LYS A 301 -3.45 -18.56 12.98
N TYR A 302 -3.76 -18.50 11.69
CA TYR A 302 -4.68 -19.45 11.10
C TYR A 302 -4.12 -20.82 11.49
N ARG A 303 -4.85 -21.52 12.36
CA ARG A 303 -4.59 -22.94 12.57
C ARG A 303 -4.62 -23.54 11.18
N ARG A 304 -3.47 -24.09 10.78
CA ARG A 304 -3.37 -25.16 9.80
C ARG A 304 -4.49 -26.13 10.16
N TYR A 305 -5.65 -26.06 9.51
CA TYR A 305 -6.39 -27.28 9.29
C TYR A 305 -5.51 -28.00 8.30
N ASN A 306 -4.54 -28.71 8.88
CA ASN A 306 -3.76 -29.70 8.18
C ASN A 306 -4.77 -30.61 7.53
N TYR A 307 -5.05 -30.39 6.26
CA TYR A 307 -5.34 -31.49 5.36
C TYR A 307 -4.01 -32.17 4.98
N HIS A 308 -3.14 -32.35 5.97
CA HIS A 308 -2.07 -33.33 6.01
C HIS A 308 -2.43 -34.46 7.00
N ASP A 309 -3.66 -34.46 7.56
CA ASP A 309 -4.16 -35.51 8.46
C ASP A 309 -4.93 -36.63 7.72
N TYR A 310 -4.79 -36.68 6.40
CA TYR A 310 -4.92 -37.94 5.69
C TYR A 310 -3.51 -38.45 5.42
N ASP A 311 -3.21 -39.63 5.96
CA ASP A 311 -2.05 -40.47 5.71
C ASP A 311 -1.73 -40.62 4.20
N ASP A 312 -1.16 -39.58 3.59
CA ASP A 312 -0.43 -39.68 2.33
C ASP A 312 1.01 -39.30 2.66
N TYR A 313 1.85 -40.32 2.71
CA TYR A 313 3.29 -40.18 2.95
C TYR A 313 3.84 -39.10 2.01
N ASP A 314 4.37 -38.01 2.57
CA ASP A 314 5.02 -36.94 1.81
C ASP A 314 6.37 -37.44 1.27
N TYR A 315 6.32 -38.17 0.15
CA TYR A 315 7.45 -38.79 -0.52
C TYR A 315 8.40 -37.77 -1.21
N THR A 316 8.18 -36.45 -1.08
CA THR A 316 8.91 -35.39 -1.80
C THR A 316 9.61 -34.35 -0.90
N SER A 317 9.69 -34.60 0.42
CA SER A 317 10.41 -33.74 1.37
C SER A 317 11.94 -33.95 1.32
N LEU A 318 12.70 -32.85 1.21
CA LEU A 318 14.17 -32.88 1.28
C LEU A 318 14.62 -33.34 2.67
N ARG A 319 15.72 -34.10 2.74
CA ARG A 319 16.22 -34.59 4.04
C ARG A 319 16.86 -33.48 4.87
N ASP A 320 17.63 -32.60 4.22
CA ASP A 320 18.26 -31.42 4.80
C ASP A 320 18.18 -30.28 3.78
N VAL A 321 17.53 -29.16 4.13
CA VAL A 321 17.31 -28.01 3.23
C VAL A 321 18.50 -27.05 3.32
N ALA A 322 19.16 -26.80 2.20
CA ALA A 322 20.30 -25.88 2.09
C ALA A 322 19.90 -24.49 1.56
N TYR A 323 18.86 -24.45 0.74
CA TYR A 323 18.36 -23.25 0.09
C TYR A 323 16.86 -23.36 -0.10
N GLU A 324 16.14 -22.28 0.19
CA GLU A 324 14.71 -22.18 -0.08
C GLU A 324 14.37 -20.73 -0.46
N MET A 325 13.54 -20.56 -1.49
CA MET A 325 13.04 -19.23 -1.84
C MET A 325 11.71 -19.32 -2.58
N LEU A 326 10.80 -18.41 -2.21
CA LEU A 326 9.56 -18.14 -2.93
C LEU A 326 9.78 -17.04 -3.97
N PHE A 327 9.29 -17.28 -5.19
CA PHE A 327 9.39 -16.35 -6.30
C PHE A 327 8.00 -15.90 -6.76
N SER A 328 7.93 -14.65 -7.21
CA SER A 328 6.76 -14.09 -7.89
C SER A 328 7.16 -13.48 -9.23
N HIS A 329 6.34 -13.70 -10.24
CA HIS A 329 6.42 -13.08 -11.56
C HIS A 329 5.08 -13.15 -12.28
N ILE A 330 4.95 -12.48 -13.40
CA ILE A 330 3.74 -12.54 -14.23
C ILE A 330 3.96 -13.57 -15.32
N HIS A 331 3.20 -14.67 -15.25
CA HIS A 331 3.07 -15.61 -16.35
C HIS A 331 2.00 -15.12 -17.33
N PRO A 332 2.34 -14.64 -18.54
CA PRO A 332 1.38 -14.02 -19.44
C PRO A 332 0.35 -15.04 -19.94
N LYS A 333 -0.94 -14.81 -19.67
CA LYS A 333 -2.01 -15.77 -19.99
C LYS A 333 -2.49 -15.58 -21.45
N PRO A 334 -2.35 -16.58 -22.34
CA PRO A 334 -2.76 -16.45 -23.75
C PRO A 334 -4.24 -16.05 -23.93
N THR A 335 -5.10 -16.51 -23.02
CA THR A 335 -6.53 -16.17 -22.97
C THR A 335 -6.76 -14.67 -22.79
N VAL A 336 -5.92 -13.97 -22.02
CA VAL A 336 -6.03 -12.52 -21.82
C VAL A 336 -5.72 -11.76 -23.11
N PHE A 337 -4.71 -12.19 -23.86
CA PHE A 337 -4.40 -11.60 -25.17
C PHE A 337 -5.50 -11.88 -26.20
N ALA A 338 -6.05 -13.10 -26.21
CA ALA A 338 -7.17 -13.46 -27.09
C ALA A 338 -8.41 -12.60 -26.79
N ASP A 339 -8.77 -12.46 -25.51
CA ASP A 339 -9.88 -11.62 -25.04
C ASP A 339 -9.70 -10.15 -25.44
N ALA A 340 -8.51 -9.59 -25.22
CA ALA A 340 -8.23 -8.19 -25.50
C ALA A 340 -8.33 -7.85 -26.99
N LYS A 341 -7.98 -8.80 -27.89
CA LYS A 341 -8.12 -8.65 -29.34
C LYS A 341 -9.58 -8.59 -29.80
N GLN A 342 -10.48 -9.28 -29.11
CA GLN A 342 -11.91 -9.32 -29.46
C GLN A 342 -12.69 -8.12 -28.91
N LYS A 343 -12.23 -7.53 -27.81
CA LYS A 343 -12.95 -6.48 -27.07
C LYS A 343 -12.42 -5.08 -27.42
N LEU A 344 -13.03 -4.44 -28.41
CA LEU A 344 -12.73 -3.05 -28.78
C LEU A 344 -13.32 -2.06 -27.75
N LEU A 345 -12.62 -0.94 -27.53
CA LEU A 345 -13.19 0.17 -26.77
C LEU A 345 -14.32 0.84 -27.54
N LYS A 346 -15.26 1.42 -26.80
CA LYS A 346 -16.25 2.34 -27.37
C LYS A 346 -15.56 3.63 -27.81
N ASP A 347 -16.09 4.30 -28.83
CA ASP A 347 -15.61 5.62 -29.30
C ASP A 347 -15.66 6.73 -28.24
N THR A 348 -16.43 6.48 -27.18
CA THR A 348 -16.60 7.35 -26.02
C THR A 348 -15.52 7.19 -24.96
N ALA A 349 -14.69 6.13 -25.04
CA ALA A 349 -13.63 5.83 -24.08
C ALA A 349 -12.41 6.74 -24.26
N LEU A 350 -11.68 6.97 -23.16
CA LEU A 350 -10.38 7.66 -23.17
C LEU A 350 -9.22 6.69 -23.45
N GLY A 351 -9.38 5.41 -23.10
CA GLY A 351 -8.42 4.35 -23.45
C GLY A 351 -7.07 4.41 -22.73
N LEU A 352 -7.01 5.10 -21.60
CA LEU A 352 -5.85 5.10 -20.70
C LEU A 352 -5.75 3.76 -19.95
N ASN A 353 -4.54 3.27 -19.75
CA ASN A 353 -4.27 2.30 -18.70
C ASN A 353 -4.51 2.94 -17.33
N VAL A 354 -4.78 2.13 -16.32
CA VAL A 354 -4.83 2.55 -14.93
C VAL A 354 -3.78 1.77 -14.15
N LEU A 355 -2.87 2.49 -13.51
CA LEU A 355 -1.99 1.95 -12.49
C LEU A 355 -2.32 2.64 -11.18
N MET A 356 -3.03 1.95 -10.30
CA MET A 356 -3.45 2.46 -9.02
C MET A 356 -2.86 1.61 -7.91
N PHE A 357 -2.10 2.22 -7.00
CA PHE A 357 -1.66 1.53 -5.80
C PHE A 357 -1.50 2.48 -4.62
N GLY A 358 -1.61 1.96 -3.40
CA GLY A 358 -1.60 2.79 -2.21
C GLY A 358 -1.07 2.08 -0.98
N PHE A 359 -0.89 2.85 0.09
CA PHE A 359 -0.39 2.39 1.38
C PHE A 359 -1.47 2.53 2.45
N ASP A 360 -1.70 1.48 3.24
CA ASP A 360 -2.60 1.49 4.39
C ASP A 360 -2.18 2.58 5.38
N SER A 361 -3.14 3.20 6.08
CA SER A 361 -2.89 4.07 7.24
C SER A 361 -2.00 5.28 6.94
N THR A 362 -1.89 5.66 5.67
CA THR A 362 -1.03 6.74 5.19
C THR A 362 -1.78 8.04 4.94
N SER A 363 -1.69 8.95 5.92
CA SER A 363 -2.16 10.33 5.79
C SER A 363 -1.39 11.09 4.70
N ARG A 364 -1.96 12.17 4.15
CA ARG A 364 -1.25 13.04 3.20
C ARG A 364 0.07 13.56 3.78
N LEU A 365 0.06 13.96 5.05
CA LEU A 365 1.25 14.49 5.69
C LEU A 365 2.24 13.39 6.06
N ASN A 366 1.79 12.21 6.47
CA ASN A 366 2.67 11.07 6.69
C ASN A 366 3.40 10.65 5.42
N PHE A 367 2.70 10.62 4.27
CA PHE A 367 3.33 10.38 2.97
C PHE A 367 4.45 11.39 2.68
N ILE A 368 4.22 12.68 2.94
CA ILE A 368 5.23 13.74 2.74
C ILE A 368 6.42 13.55 3.69
N ARG A 369 6.18 13.15 4.94
CA ARG A 369 7.23 12.92 5.94
C ARG A 369 8.08 11.68 5.63
N LYS A 370 7.44 10.60 5.18
CA LYS A 370 8.06 9.26 5.07
C LYS A 370 8.52 8.90 3.67
N LEU A 371 7.93 9.51 2.64
CA LEU A 371 8.31 9.31 1.24
C LEU A 371 8.72 10.64 0.57
N PRO A 372 9.62 11.45 1.16
CA PRO A 372 9.92 12.80 0.68
C PRO A 372 10.56 12.81 -0.71
N LYS A 373 11.42 11.83 -1.05
CA LYS A 373 12.06 11.77 -2.38
C LYS A 373 11.02 11.41 -3.45
N THR A 374 10.17 10.44 -3.15
CA THR A 374 9.06 10.01 -3.99
C THR A 374 8.07 11.15 -4.22
N TYR A 375 7.61 11.82 -3.16
CA TYR A 375 6.69 12.95 -3.23
C TYR A 375 7.26 14.08 -4.10
N LYS A 376 8.54 14.40 -3.95
CA LYS A 376 9.21 15.40 -4.77
C LYS A 376 9.24 15.01 -6.25
N TYR A 377 9.59 13.76 -6.58
CA TYR A 377 9.60 13.29 -7.96
C TYR A 377 8.20 13.36 -8.59
N MET A 378 7.18 12.92 -7.87
CA MET A 378 5.79 12.98 -8.32
C MET A 378 5.35 14.43 -8.62
N THR A 379 5.60 15.36 -7.71
CA THR A 379 5.12 16.73 -7.83
C THR A 379 5.94 17.58 -8.79
N GLU A 380 7.27 17.45 -8.80
CA GLU A 380 8.15 18.30 -9.62
C GLU A 380 8.45 17.73 -11.01
N ILE A 381 8.42 16.39 -11.18
CA ILE A 381 8.80 15.74 -12.44
C ILE A 381 7.59 15.15 -13.16
N LEU A 382 6.73 14.42 -12.44
CA LEU A 382 5.54 13.80 -13.05
C LEU A 382 4.34 14.76 -13.16
N ASP A 383 4.40 15.91 -12.50
CA ASP A 383 3.30 16.88 -12.41
C ASP A 383 2.00 16.25 -11.85
N SER A 384 2.14 15.38 -10.84
CA SER A 384 1.00 14.76 -10.16
C SER A 384 0.08 15.82 -9.53
N ALA A 385 -1.23 15.70 -9.73
CA ALA A 385 -2.23 16.47 -9.01
C ALA A 385 -2.49 15.82 -7.65
N VAL A 386 -1.96 16.42 -6.58
CA VAL A 386 -2.21 15.97 -5.20
C VAL A 386 -3.55 16.54 -4.74
N LEU A 387 -4.52 15.66 -4.45
CA LEU A 387 -5.85 16.05 -4.01
C LEU A 387 -5.81 16.43 -2.52
N THR A 388 -5.34 17.64 -2.21
CA THR A 388 -5.37 18.19 -0.86
C THR A 388 -6.80 18.26 -0.31
N GLY A 389 -7.79 18.30 -1.22
CA GLY A 389 -9.24 18.15 -1.12
C GLY A 389 -9.82 16.86 -0.56
N TYR A 390 -9.05 15.77 -0.62
CA TYR A 390 -9.58 14.42 -0.46
C TYR A 390 -9.89 14.09 1.01
N ASN A 391 -11.06 13.49 1.25
CA ASN A 391 -11.57 13.15 2.57
C ASN A 391 -12.15 11.72 2.58
N ILE A 392 -11.96 11.00 3.69
CA ILE A 392 -12.59 9.69 3.89
C ILE A 392 -14.10 9.82 4.09
N ILE A 393 -14.84 8.73 3.94
CA ILE A 393 -16.29 8.69 4.18
C ILE A 393 -16.70 7.76 5.32
N GLY A 394 -15.75 7.00 5.87
CA GLY A 394 -16.00 5.99 6.89
C GLY A 394 -14.71 5.49 7.53
N ASP A 395 -14.88 4.62 8.53
CA ASP A 395 -13.77 4.03 9.28
C ASP A 395 -13.08 2.92 8.48
N ALA A 396 -11.76 2.87 8.55
CA ALA A 396 -10.95 1.78 8.00
C ALA A 396 -10.92 1.64 6.47
N THR A 397 -10.09 0.70 6.05
CA THR A 397 -9.77 0.35 4.67
C THR A 397 -10.99 0.00 3.83
N THR A 398 -11.93 -0.78 4.35
CA THR A 398 -13.12 -1.18 3.58
C THR A 398 -14.03 0.00 3.27
N ALA A 399 -14.21 0.95 4.21
CA ALA A 399 -15.02 2.13 3.98
C ALA A 399 -14.34 3.15 3.05
N ALA A 400 -13.02 3.05 2.85
CA ALA A 400 -12.30 3.81 1.86
C ALA A 400 -12.32 3.14 0.47
N LEU A 401 -12.01 1.84 0.40
CA LEU A 401 -11.78 1.13 -0.85
C LEU A 401 -13.05 0.62 -1.53
N ILE A 402 -14.06 0.16 -0.78
CA ILE A 402 -15.30 -0.34 -1.39
C ILE A 402 -16.01 0.78 -2.18
N PRO A 403 -16.20 2.00 -1.66
CA PRO A 403 -16.80 3.09 -2.43
C PRO A 403 -15.92 3.56 -3.58
N MET A 404 -14.59 3.48 -3.46
CA MET A 404 -13.66 3.77 -4.54
C MET A 404 -13.77 2.76 -5.70
N LEU A 405 -13.98 1.49 -5.37
CA LEU A 405 -14.02 0.39 -6.34
C LEU A 405 -15.43 0.09 -6.85
N THR A 406 -16.50 0.47 -6.15
CA THR A 406 -17.89 0.13 -6.51
C THR A 406 -18.80 1.35 -6.70
N GLY A 407 -18.41 2.52 -6.21
CA GLY A 407 -19.25 3.71 -6.16
C GLY A 407 -20.33 3.67 -5.08
N GLN A 408 -20.31 2.67 -4.20
CA GLN A 408 -21.32 2.39 -3.18
C GLN A 408 -20.65 2.10 -1.83
N THR A 409 -21.36 2.39 -0.74
CA THR A 409 -20.96 2.02 0.62
C THR A 409 -21.23 0.54 0.89
N GLU A 410 -20.59 -0.05 1.90
CA GLU A 410 -20.87 -1.42 2.36
C GLU A 410 -22.38 -1.62 2.64
N MET A 411 -23.05 -0.61 3.20
CA MET A 411 -24.48 -0.66 3.55
C MET A 411 -25.42 -0.60 2.34
N GLU A 412 -24.93 -0.13 1.19
CA GLU A 412 -25.70 -0.09 -0.07
C GLU A 412 -25.53 -1.39 -0.89
N LEU A 413 -24.55 -2.21 -0.54
CA LEU A 413 -24.21 -3.44 -1.22
C LEU A 413 -24.80 -4.67 -0.50
N PRO A 414 -24.88 -5.83 -1.17
CA PRO A 414 -25.26 -7.09 -0.53
C PRO A 414 -24.37 -7.43 0.67
N GLU A 415 -24.93 -8.14 1.64
CA GLU A 415 -24.21 -8.63 2.82
C GLU A 415 -23.16 -9.67 2.41
N VAL A 416 -21.91 -9.45 2.83
CA VAL A 416 -20.75 -10.33 2.55
C VAL A 416 -19.85 -10.50 3.77
N ARG A 417 -20.26 -9.99 4.95
CA ARG A 417 -19.51 -10.14 6.19
C ARG A 417 -19.55 -11.60 6.65
N LYS A 418 -18.46 -12.03 7.28
CA LYS A 418 -18.37 -13.37 7.88
C LYS A 418 -19.44 -13.59 8.93
N ASN A 419 -19.95 -14.82 8.99
CA ASN A 419 -20.88 -15.30 10.02
C ASN A 419 -22.12 -14.41 10.17
N GLN A 420 -22.75 -14.10 9.03
CA GLN A 420 -24.10 -13.51 8.95
C GLN A 420 -25.05 -14.54 8.31
N ASP A 421 -26.31 -14.56 8.73
CA ASP A 421 -27.30 -15.60 8.34
C ASP A 421 -27.50 -15.72 6.82
N VAL A 422 -27.47 -14.60 6.10
CA VAL A 422 -27.58 -14.53 4.63
C VAL A 422 -26.42 -13.70 4.12
N SER A 423 -25.28 -14.36 3.88
CA SER A 423 -24.04 -13.73 3.45
C SER A 423 -23.52 -14.35 2.15
N HIS A 424 -22.94 -13.52 1.29
CA HIS A 424 -22.35 -13.94 0.00
C HIS A 424 -20.84 -13.75 0.00
N SER A 425 -20.15 -14.32 -0.99
CA SER A 425 -18.78 -13.92 -1.31
C SER A 425 -18.75 -12.51 -1.92
N VAL A 426 -17.58 -11.86 -1.88
CA VAL A 426 -17.33 -10.53 -2.48
C VAL A 426 -17.46 -10.56 -4.01
N ASP A 427 -17.56 -11.75 -4.63
CA ASP A 427 -17.81 -11.90 -6.06
C ASP A 427 -19.09 -11.22 -6.53
N ILE A 428 -20.06 -10.99 -5.65
CA ILE A 428 -21.30 -10.27 -5.98
C ILE A 428 -21.08 -8.76 -6.17
N TYR A 429 -19.99 -8.20 -5.67
CA TYR A 429 -19.75 -6.75 -5.73
C TYR A 429 -19.44 -6.28 -7.17
N PRO A 430 -19.97 -5.11 -7.58
CA PRO A 430 -19.71 -4.52 -8.89
C PRO A 430 -18.36 -3.80 -8.92
N LEU A 431 -17.29 -4.52 -8.61
CA LEU A 431 -15.92 -3.98 -8.55
C LEU A 431 -15.49 -3.46 -9.93
N VAL A 432 -14.94 -2.26 -9.98
CA VAL A 432 -14.65 -1.52 -11.21
C VAL A 432 -13.71 -2.27 -12.15
N TRP A 433 -12.80 -3.09 -11.63
CA TRP A 433 -11.93 -3.93 -12.46
C TRP A 433 -12.70 -4.94 -13.32
N LYS A 434 -13.92 -5.34 -12.92
CA LYS A 434 -14.80 -6.19 -13.76
C LYS A 434 -15.25 -5.45 -15.02
N GLU A 435 -15.54 -4.14 -14.91
CA GLU A 435 -15.85 -3.29 -16.07
C GLU A 435 -14.62 -3.09 -16.95
N PHE A 436 -13.43 -2.91 -16.39
CA PHE A 436 -12.19 -2.86 -17.16
C PHE A 436 -11.92 -4.19 -17.91
N LYS A 437 -12.06 -5.34 -17.23
CA LYS A 437 -11.92 -6.67 -17.84
C LYS A 437 -12.91 -6.88 -18.99
N LYS A 438 -14.16 -6.47 -18.80
CA LYS A 438 -15.21 -6.53 -19.83
C LYS A 438 -14.85 -5.69 -21.07
N ASN A 439 -14.11 -4.60 -20.89
CA ASN A 439 -13.63 -3.74 -21.97
C ASN A 439 -12.23 -4.12 -22.48
N GLY A 440 -11.76 -5.35 -22.21
CA GLY A 440 -10.54 -5.91 -22.82
C GLY A 440 -9.24 -5.45 -22.18
N TYR A 441 -9.27 -5.05 -20.91
CA TYR A 441 -8.06 -4.78 -20.12
C TYR A 441 -7.56 -6.09 -19.48
N ALA A 442 -6.23 -6.26 -19.44
CA ALA A 442 -5.59 -7.16 -18.50
C ALA A 442 -5.73 -6.57 -17.08
N THR A 443 -6.06 -7.39 -16.09
CA THR A 443 -6.30 -6.92 -14.71
C THR A 443 -5.39 -7.56 -13.68
N LEU A 444 -4.89 -6.76 -12.74
CA LEU A 444 -4.05 -7.19 -11.62
C LEU A 444 -4.61 -6.66 -10.29
N PHE A 445 -4.76 -7.55 -9.31
CA PHE A 445 -4.96 -7.21 -7.89
C PHE A 445 -3.82 -7.79 -7.03
N ALA A 446 -3.09 -6.93 -6.33
CA ALA A 446 -2.02 -7.33 -5.42
C ALA A 446 -2.17 -6.66 -4.04
N GLU A 447 -1.97 -7.41 -2.96
CA GLU A 447 -2.03 -6.94 -1.57
C GLU A 447 -1.12 -7.81 -0.71
N ASP A 448 -0.30 -7.21 0.16
CA ASP A 448 0.83 -7.87 0.85
C ASP A 448 0.54 -8.37 2.27
N GLN A 449 -0.67 -8.16 2.79
CA GLN A 449 -1.11 -8.64 4.11
C GLN A 449 -2.34 -9.56 3.95
N PRO A 450 -2.16 -10.88 3.79
CA PRO A 450 -3.26 -11.75 3.44
C PRO A 450 -4.16 -12.10 4.63
N THR A 451 -3.68 -12.05 5.87
CA THR A 451 -4.50 -12.28 7.08
C THR A 451 -5.39 -11.09 7.44
N MET A 452 -4.93 -9.87 7.12
CA MET A 452 -5.67 -8.62 7.36
C MET A 452 -6.24 -7.99 6.08
N SER A 453 -6.28 -8.73 4.98
CA SER A 453 -6.61 -8.18 3.67
C SER A 453 -7.99 -7.53 3.61
N VAL A 454 -8.12 -6.51 2.74
CA VAL A 454 -9.34 -5.68 2.58
C VAL A 454 -10.61 -6.53 2.53
N PHE A 455 -10.56 -7.63 1.76
CA PHE A 455 -11.72 -8.45 1.46
C PHE A 455 -11.78 -9.77 2.24
N ASN A 456 -10.79 -10.11 3.07
CA ASN A 456 -10.80 -11.39 3.81
C ASN A 456 -10.83 -11.23 5.32
N LEU A 457 -10.48 -10.07 5.90
CA LEU A 457 -10.48 -9.91 7.34
C LEU A 457 -11.90 -9.97 7.94
N ARG A 458 -12.79 -9.09 7.46
CA ARG A 458 -14.19 -8.99 7.92
C ARG A 458 -15.20 -9.59 6.95
N LEU A 459 -14.82 -9.76 5.69
CA LEU A 459 -15.67 -10.20 4.59
C LEU A 459 -15.30 -11.63 4.17
N ASN A 460 -16.19 -12.30 3.44
CA ASN A 460 -16.03 -13.70 3.02
C ASN A 460 -14.96 -13.91 1.92
N GLY A 461 -14.25 -12.87 1.49
CA GLY A 461 -13.26 -12.98 0.42
C GLY A 461 -13.91 -13.27 -0.94
N PHE A 462 -13.09 -13.75 -1.86
CA PHE A 462 -13.51 -14.16 -3.19
C PHE A 462 -13.55 -15.67 -3.28
N GLU A 463 -14.57 -16.25 -3.91
CA GLU A 463 -14.53 -17.66 -4.31
C GLU A 463 -13.74 -17.78 -5.61
N LYS A 464 -14.04 -16.90 -6.58
CA LYS A 464 -13.36 -16.88 -7.88
C LYS A 464 -12.20 -15.89 -7.89
N GLN A 465 -11.16 -16.18 -8.66
CA GLN A 465 -10.05 -15.24 -8.81
C GLN A 465 -10.58 -13.88 -9.34
N PRO A 466 -10.36 -12.76 -8.63
CA PRO A 466 -11.08 -11.51 -8.90
C PRO A 466 -10.58 -10.74 -10.14
N THR A 467 -9.36 -11.03 -10.58
CA THR A 467 -8.65 -10.37 -11.70
C THR A 467 -7.81 -11.41 -12.45
N ASP A 468 -7.19 -11.04 -13.58
CA ASP A 468 -6.35 -11.98 -14.36
C ASP A 468 -5.12 -12.45 -13.56
N HIS A 469 -4.59 -11.59 -12.70
CA HIS A 469 -3.47 -11.87 -11.81
C HIS A 469 -3.81 -11.44 -10.38
N TYR A 470 -3.69 -12.36 -9.42
CA TYR A 470 -4.08 -12.13 -8.03
C TYR A 470 -2.95 -12.57 -7.10
N MET A 471 -2.33 -11.63 -6.36
CA MET A 471 -1.10 -11.90 -5.60
C MET A 471 -1.32 -12.60 -4.25
N ARG A 472 -2.56 -12.67 -3.76
CA ARG A 472 -2.86 -13.28 -2.44
C ARG A 472 -2.24 -14.67 -2.22
N PRO A 473 -2.28 -15.63 -3.17
CA PRO A 473 -1.69 -16.95 -2.99
C PRO A 473 -0.21 -16.91 -2.60
N PHE A 474 0.57 -16.02 -3.22
CA PHE A 474 1.97 -15.83 -2.87
C PHE A 474 2.14 -15.40 -1.41
N TRP A 475 1.38 -14.39 -0.97
CA TRP A 475 1.50 -13.88 0.39
C TRP A 475 1.01 -14.88 1.45
N LEU A 476 0.01 -15.69 1.12
CA LEU A 476 -0.42 -16.77 2.00
C LEU A 476 0.72 -17.75 2.29
N GLU A 477 1.52 -18.11 1.28
CA GLU A 477 2.69 -18.96 1.54
C GLU A 477 3.83 -18.24 2.24
N VAL A 478 4.02 -16.95 1.97
CA VAL A 478 4.98 -16.13 2.71
C VAL A 478 4.66 -16.13 4.22
N ASP A 479 3.38 -16.03 4.61
CA ASP A 479 2.97 -16.03 6.02
C ASP A 479 3.30 -17.36 6.76
N TYR A 480 3.48 -18.46 6.03
CA TYR A 480 3.88 -19.76 6.58
C TYR A 480 5.36 -20.07 6.40
N SER A 481 6.09 -19.27 5.63
CA SER A 481 7.50 -19.50 5.32
C SER A 481 8.40 -19.07 6.48
N GLU A 482 9.36 -19.91 6.84
CA GLU A 482 10.42 -19.55 7.80
C GLU A 482 11.33 -18.43 7.28
N LEU A 483 11.30 -18.13 5.98
CA LEU A 483 12.04 -17.01 5.39
C LEU A 483 11.45 -15.64 5.75
N ALA A 484 10.20 -15.58 6.21
CA ALA A 484 9.52 -14.35 6.51
C ALA A 484 9.90 -13.85 7.90
N HIS A 485 10.65 -12.74 7.95
CA HIS A 485 11.10 -12.11 9.20
C HIS A 485 10.93 -10.59 9.12
N GLY A 486 10.02 -10.05 9.94
CA GLY A 486 9.68 -8.63 9.91
C GLY A 486 9.29 -8.16 8.51
N ASN A 487 9.95 -7.11 8.01
CA ASN A 487 9.68 -6.54 6.67
C ASN A 487 10.44 -7.23 5.52
N CYS A 488 11.01 -8.42 5.77
CA CYS A 488 11.86 -9.14 4.84
C CYS A 488 11.32 -10.54 4.54
N LEU A 489 11.59 -11.01 3.33
CA LEU A 489 11.48 -12.41 2.91
C LEU A 489 12.88 -12.85 2.45
N GLY A 490 13.58 -13.59 3.31
CA GLY A 490 14.98 -13.90 3.12
C GLY A 490 15.82 -12.63 2.95
N SER A 491 16.54 -12.53 1.83
CA SER A 491 17.40 -11.39 1.48
C SER A 491 16.66 -10.16 0.94
N LYS A 492 15.34 -10.27 0.66
CA LYS A 492 14.58 -9.24 -0.04
C LYS A 492 13.59 -8.51 0.88
N PRO A 493 13.49 -7.17 0.80
CA PRO A 493 12.38 -6.44 1.40
C PRO A 493 11.04 -6.86 0.77
N LYS A 494 10.02 -7.11 1.58
CA LYS A 494 8.69 -7.57 1.12
C LYS A 494 8.04 -6.56 0.15
N HIS A 495 8.17 -5.25 0.43
CA HIS A 495 7.61 -4.21 -0.44
C HIS A 495 8.26 -4.18 -1.84
N ASP A 496 9.54 -4.54 -1.95
CA ASP A 496 10.23 -4.62 -3.25
C ASP A 496 9.68 -5.76 -4.10
N ILE A 497 9.36 -6.91 -3.50
CA ILE A 497 8.76 -8.06 -4.19
C ILE A 497 7.43 -7.66 -4.85
N MET A 498 6.57 -6.93 -4.12
CA MET A 498 5.30 -6.46 -4.69
C MET A 498 5.50 -5.40 -5.78
N LEU A 499 6.47 -4.49 -5.63
CA LEU A 499 6.81 -3.52 -6.68
C LEU A 499 7.36 -4.20 -7.94
N GLU A 500 8.20 -5.23 -7.78
CA GLU A 500 8.72 -6.08 -8.86
C GLU A 500 7.57 -6.77 -9.60
N TYR A 501 6.63 -7.38 -8.87
CA TYR A 501 5.45 -8.04 -9.45
C TYR A 501 4.56 -7.07 -10.25
N ILE A 502 4.32 -5.86 -9.72
CA ILE A 502 3.58 -4.82 -10.43
C ILE A 502 4.33 -4.36 -11.69
N MET A 503 5.66 -4.20 -11.61
CA MET A 503 6.50 -3.82 -12.76
C MET A 503 6.47 -4.87 -13.85
N ASP A 504 6.60 -6.15 -13.49
CA ASP A 504 6.57 -7.25 -14.44
C ASP A 504 5.21 -7.31 -15.17
N PHE A 505 4.10 -7.03 -14.46
CA PHE A 505 2.78 -6.93 -15.10
C PHE A 505 2.73 -5.81 -16.15
N GLN A 506 3.36 -4.65 -15.86
CA GLN A 506 3.48 -3.60 -16.85
C GLN A 506 4.29 -4.07 -18.06
N GLU A 507 5.39 -4.78 -17.85
CA GLU A 507 6.25 -5.26 -18.94
C GLU A 507 5.56 -6.31 -19.81
N LYS A 508 5.03 -7.38 -19.21
CA LYS A 508 4.41 -8.52 -19.92
C LYS A 508 3.18 -8.13 -20.74
N TYR A 509 2.37 -7.21 -20.23
CA TYR A 509 1.16 -6.75 -20.90
C TYR A 509 1.30 -5.36 -21.55
N LYS A 510 2.52 -4.92 -21.85
CA LYS A 510 2.79 -3.59 -22.43
C LYS A 510 2.04 -3.30 -23.74
N ASP A 511 1.70 -4.34 -24.49
CA ASP A 511 0.96 -4.25 -25.75
C ASP A 511 -0.57 -4.29 -25.57
N LEU A 512 -1.05 -4.45 -24.33
CA LEU A 512 -2.47 -4.43 -23.97
C LEU A 512 -2.84 -3.20 -23.13
N ARG A 513 -4.15 -2.98 -23.03
CA ARG A 513 -4.73 -2.10 -22.03
C ARG A 513 -4.64 -2.78 -20.66
N ARG A 514 -4.25 -2.04 -19.63
CA ARG A 514 -3.96 -2.58 -18.28
C ARG A 514 -4.71 -1.83 -17.18
N PHE A 515 -5.27 -2.57 -16.23
CA PHE A 515 -5.81 -2.05 -14.98
C PHE A 515 -5.10 -2.76 -13.83
N THR A 516 -4.38 -2.01 -13.02
CA THR A 516 -3.66 -2.51 -11.85
C THR A 516 -4.20 -1.86 -10.60
N PHE A 517 -4.52 -2.68 -9.59
CA PHE A 517 -4.83 -2.26 -8.23
C PHE A 517 -3.85 -2.94 -7.26
N GLY A 518 -2.99 -2.16 -6.61
CA GLY A 518 -2.08 -2.62 -5.57
C GLY A 518 -2.40 -1.99 -4.21
N PHE A 519 -2.24 -2.72 -3.11
CA PHE A 519 -2.44 -2.18 -1.77
C PHE A 519 -1.39 -2.72 -0.80
N PHE A 520 -0.54 -1.83 -0.29
CA PHE A 520 0.57 -2.15 0.60
C PHE A 520 0.16 -1.85 2.04
N SER A 521 0.16 -2.84 2.91
CA SER A 521 -0.26 -2.71 4.30
C SER A 521 0.87 -3.01 5.28
N ASP A 522 1.82 -3.87 4.90
CA ASP A 522 2.86 -4.39 5.81
C ASP A 522 3.71 -3.29 6.44
N LEU A 523 4.14 -2.30 5.65
CA LEU A 523 5.01 -1.20 6.10
C LEU A 523 4.33 -0.12 6.96
N SER A 524 2.99 -0.06 7.02
CA SER A 524 2.31 1.14 7.52
C SER A 524 1.08 0.91 8.40
N HIS A 525 0.54 -0.32 8.48
CA HIS A 525 -0.69 -0.60 9.23
C HIS A 525 -0.51 -0.48 10.77
N GLY A 526 0.62 -0.93 11.31
CA GLY A 526 0.89 -0.94 12.76
C GLY A 526 1.67 0.27 13.28
N ASP A 527 2.62 0.76 12.47
CA ASP A 527 3.46 1.91 12.75
C ASP A 527 3.60 2.75 11.47
N ILE A 528 3.57 4.07 11.63
CA ILE A 528 3.69 5.02 10.53
C ILE A 528 5.13 5.24 10.06
N ASN A 529 6.13 4.84 10.86
CA ASN A 529 7.54 5.10 10.59
C ASN A 529 8.19 4.16 9.55
N PRO A 530 7.93 2.83 9.54
CA PRO A 530 8.55 1.89 8.59
C PRO A 530 8.22 2.14 7.12
N LEU A 531 7.16 2.90 6.82
CA LEU A 531 6.87 3.40 5.46
C LEU A 531 8.09 4.08 4.80
N ALA A 532 9.00 4.64 5.59
CA ALA A 532 10.23 5.24 5.06
C ALA A 532 11.18 4.25 4.36
N TYR A 533 11.05 2.93 4.60
CA TYR A 533 11.79 1.91 3.85
C TYR A 533 11.46 1.91 2.36
N ALA A 534 10.24 2.32 2.00
CA ALA A 534 9.80 2.34 0.62
C ALA A 534 10.28 3.57 -0.17
N ASP A 535 10.83 4.64 0.43
CA ASP A 535 11.05 5.90 -0.32
C ASP A 535 12.02 5.76 -1.49
N ASP A 536 13.14 5.05 -1.30
CA ASP A 536 14.11 4.84 -2.39
C ASP A 536 13.60 3.85 -3.44
N SER A 537 12.96 2.75 -3.01
CA SER A 537 12.37 1.76 -3.92
C SER A 537 11.25 2.35 -4.77
N MET A 538 10.35 3.13 -4.15
CA MET A 538 9.26 3.83 -4.82
C MET A 538 9.77 4.85 -5.83
N LEU A 539 10.79 5.63 -5.47
CA LEU A 539 11.42 6.55 -6.40
C LEU A 539 11.98 5.80 -7.63
N GLN A 540 12.71 4.72 -7.40
CA GLN A 540 13.32 3.93 -8.47
C GLN A 540 12.28 3.26 -9.37
N PHE A 541 11.20 2.75 -8.77
CA PHE A 541 10.06 2.18 -9.48
C PHE A 541 9.39 3.22 -10.39
N LEU A 542 9.06 4.41 -9.87
CA LEU A 542 8.46 5.49 -10.66
C LEU A 542 9.38 6.01 -11.77
N GLN A 543 10.68 6.09 -11.50
CA GLN A 543 11.69 6.44 -12.51
C GLN A 543 11.74 5.41 -13.63
N SER A 544 11.65 4.12 -13.29
CA SER A 544 11.66 3.03 -14.28
C SER A 544 10.38 3.03 -15.12
N LEU A 545 9.20 3.15 -14.50
CA LEU A 545 7.94 3.29 -15.22
C LEU A 545 7.94 4.48 -16.20
N TYR A 546 8.53 5.61 -15.81
CA TYR A 546 8.65 6.78 -16.67
C TYR A 546 9.67 6.57 -17.81
N ARG A 547 10.90 6.14 -17.48
CA ARG A 547 12.01 5.93 -18.41
C ARG A 547 11.66 4.90 -19.48
N ASP A 548 11.05 3.80 -19.07
CA ASP A 548 10.78 2.64 -19.93
C ASP A 548 9.46 2.82 -20.71
N GLY A 549 8.75 3.93 -20.45
CA GLY A 549 7.60 4.36 -21.25
C GLY A 549 6.26 3.79 -20.79
N TYR A 550 6.21 3.07 -19.68
CA TYR A 550 4.99 2.49 -19.12
C TYR A 550 3.98 3.54 -18.64
N LEU A 551 4.41 4.79 -18.40
CA LEU A 551 3.50 5.91 -18.08
C LEU A 551 2.95 6.69 -19.29
N LYS A 552 3.38 6.37 -20.53
CA LYS A 552 3.00 7.17 -21.72
C LYS A 552 1.49 7.16 -22.03
N ASN A 553 0.78 6.11 -21.63
CA ASN A 553 -0.66 5.97 -21.81
C ASN A 553 -1.34 5.48 -20.52
N THR A 554 -0.88 5.95 -19.36
CA THR A 554 -1.32 5.42 -18.06
C THR A 554 -1.70 6.56 -17.13
N MET A 555 -2.92 6.51 -16.59
CA MET A 555 -3.28 7.28 -15.41
C MET A 555 -2.67 6.57 -14.19
N LEU A 556 -1.71 7.23 -13.55
CA LEU A 556 -1.10 6.74 -12.31
C LEU A 556 -1.82 7.36 -11.12
N VAL A 557 -2.31 6.53 -10.21
CA VAL A 557 -2.96 6.93 -8.96
C VAL A 557 -2.17 6.37 -7.79
N ILE A 558 -1.65 7.25 -6.93
CA ILE A 558 -0.98 6.86 -5.68
C ILE A 558 -1.78 7.42 -4.52
N PHE A 559 -2.13 6.57 -3.57
CA PHE A 559 -3.07 6.92 -2.51
C PHE A 559 -2.72 6.30 -1.14
N GLY A 560 -3.37 6.79 -0.10
CA GLY A 560 -3.65 6.07 1.14
C GLY A 560 -5.16 5.94 1.30
N ASP A 561 -5.61 4.99 2.11
CA ASP A 561 -7.02 4.74 2.38
C ASP A 561 -7.55 5.60 3.54
N HIS A 562 -6.76 5.74 4.60
CA HIS A 562 -6.94 6.62 5.76
C HIS A 562 -5.56 6.96 6.36
N GLY A 563 -5.50 7.77 7.42
CA GLY A 563 -4.30 7.90 8.27
C GLY A 563 -4.33 6.94 9.46
N ALA A 564 -3.48 7.14 10.47
CA ALA A 564 -3.45 6.28 11.66
C ALA A 564 -4.78 6.29 12.43
N ARG A 565 -5.41 5.12 12.60
CA ARG A 565 -6.73 4.96 13.25
C ARG A 565 -6.68 4.84 14.77
N TYR A 566 -5.52 4.57 15.32
CA TYR A 566 -5.30 4.45 16.75
C TYR A 566 -3.89 4.92 17.12
N GLY A 567 -3.62 4.95 18.43
CA GLY A 567 -2.32 5.32 18.97
C GLY A 567 -2.26 6.77 19.46
N LYS A 568 -1.08 7.14 19.98
CA LYS A 568 -0.90 8.44 20.65
C LYS A 568 -1.08 9.61 19.70
N ILE A 569 -0.58 9.49 18.46
CA ILE A 569 -0.78 10.50 17.42
C ILE A 569 -2.27 10.68 17.12
N ARG A 570 -3.03 9.60 16.89
CA ARG A 570 -4.48 9.69 16.61
C ARG A 570 -5.29 10.37 17.72
N SER A 571 -4.80 10.33 18.95
CA SER A 571 -5.45 10.97 20.10
C SER A 571 -5.32 12.50 20.11
N THR A 572 -4.43 13.05 19.27
CA THR A 572 -4.23 14.49 19.10
C THR A 572 -5.22 15.10 18.11
N PHE A 573 -5.41 16.42 18.16
CA PHE A 573 -6.26 17.12 17.19
C PHE A 573 -5.74 16.96 15.76
N GLN A 574 -4.42 17.09 15.57
CA GLN A 574 -3.81 16.91 14.26
C GLN A 574 -3.93 15.47 13.76
N GLY A 575 -3.68 14.47 14.61
CA GLY A 575 -3.82 13.06 14.23
C GLY A 575 -5.24 12.68 13.84
N ARG A 576 -6.25 13.22 14.52
CA ARG A 576 -7.68 13.10 14.15
C ARG A 576 -7.93 13.61 12.72
N LEU A 577 -7.35 14.74 12.35
CA LEU A 577 -7.50 15.29 10.99
C LEU A 577 -6.69 14.52 9.95
N GLU A 578 -5.47 14.10 10.29
CA GLU A 578 -4.62 13.30 9.40
C GLU A 578 -5.22 11.92 9.10
N GLU A 579 -5.91 11.29 10.07
CA GLU A 579 -6.71 10.07 9.83
C GLU A 579 -7.71 10.28 8.68
N ARG A 580 -8.38 11.42 8.66
CA ARG A 580 -9.46 11.74 7.72
C ARG A 580 -8.98 12.27 6.37
N LEU A 581 -7.69 12.62 6.26
CA LEU A 581 -7.07 13.27 5.11
C LEU A 581 -5.91 12.41 4.54
N PRO A 582 -6.22 11.25 3.94
CA PRO A 582 -5.21 10.39 3.35
C PRO A 582 -4.53 11.01 2.13
N PHE A 583 -3.38 10.45 1.79
CA PHE A 583 -2.70 10.84 0.55
C PHE A 583 -3.54 10.43 -0.66
N MET A 584 -3.65 11.28 -1.66
CA MET A 584 -4.31 10.94 -2.92
C MET A 584 -3.72 11.80 -4.03
N SER A 585 -3.25 11.16 -5.09
CA SER A 585 -2.64 11.85 -6.22
C SER A 585 -3.01 11.17 -7.53
N ILE A 586 -3.21 11.99 -8.57
CA ILE A 586 -3.48 11.51 -9.92
C ILE A 586 -2.48 12.15 -10.88
N THR A 587 -1.82 11.32 -11.68
CA THR A 587 -0.90 11.73 -12.74
C THR A 587 -1.49 11.33 -14.08
N LEU A 588 -1.62 12.29 -14.99
CA LEU A 588 -2.06 12.04 -16.36
C LEU A 588 -0.87 12.10 -17.33
N PRO A 589 -0.83 11.28 -18.39
CA PRO A 589 0.25 11.33 -19.37
C PRO A 589 0.37 12.70 -20.03
N THR A 590 1.59 13.17 -20.26
CA THR A 590 1.85 14.51 -20.82
C THR A 590 1.14 14.74 -22.16
N GLU A 591 1.15 13.75 -23.06
CA GLU A 591 0.45 13.87 -24.35
C GLU A 591 -1.07 13.82 -24.20
N PHE A 592 -1.59 13.03 -23.25
CA PHE A 592 -3.02 13.02 -22.93
C PHE A 592 -3.48 14.39 -22.43
N GLN A 593 -2.72 15.05 -21.55
CA GLN A 593 -3.04 16.39 -21.06
C GLN A 593 -3.07 17.44 -22.18
N LYS A 594 -2.21 17.32 -23.20
CA LYS A 594 -2.22 18.20 -24.38
C LYS A 594 -3.43 17.95 -25.27
N GLN A 595 -3.86 16.71 -25.40
CA GLN A 595 -5.02 16.31 -26.20
C GLN A 595 -6.36 16.62 -25.50
N HIS A 596 -6.35 16.61 -24.17
CA HIS A 596 -7.51 16.83 -23.29
C HIS A 596 -7.23 17.93 -22.25
N PRO A 597 -6.97 19.18 -22.69
CA PRO A 597 -6.60 20.27 -21.78
C PRO A 597 -7.72 20.61 -20.77
N GLU A 598 -8.97 20.37 -21.12
CA GLU A 598 -10.13 20.51 -20.22
C GLU A 598 -10.09 19.53 -19.06
N ILE A 599 -9.73 18.27 -19.31
CA ILE A 599 -9.61 17.23 -18.27
C ILE A 599 -8.47 17.59 -17.32
N ALA A 600 -7.31 17.96 -17.87
CA ALA A 600 -6.15 18.36 -17.06
C ALA A 600 -6.45 19.58 -16.19
N LYS A 601 -7.12 20.60 -16.75
CA LYS A 601 -7.54 21.79 -16.02
C LYS A 601 -8.52 21.45 -14.89
N ASN A 602 -9.53 20.63 -15.16
CA ASN A 602 -10.51 20.23 -14.16
C ASN A 602 -9.86 19.46 -13.02
N LEU A 603 -8.99 18.48 -13.32
CA LEU A 603 -8.27 17.72 -12.31
C LEU A 603 -7.44 18.63 -11.39
N LYS A 604 -6.67 19.58 -11.96
CA LYS A 604 -5.88 20.54 -11.17
C LYS A 604 -6.76 21.47 -10.35
N SER A 605 -7.89 21.94 -10.89
CA SER A 605 -8.85 22.79 -10.16
C SER A 605 -9.57 22.06 -9.04
N ASN A 606 -9.84 20.76 -9.22
CA ASN A 606 -10.53 19.93 -8.23
C ASN A 606 -9.61 19.50 -7.09
N ALA A 607 -8.29 19.61 -7.25
CA ALA A 607 -7.31 19.16 -6.28
C ALA A 607 -7.52 19.74 -4.87
N ALA A 608 -8.00 20.99 -4.75
CA ALA A 608 -8.26 21.63 -3.47
C ALA A 608 -9.72 21.50 -2.98
N LYS A 609 -10.63 20.98 -3.81
CA LYS A 609 -12.07 20.88 -3.53
C LYS A 609 -12.38 19.61 -2.75
N LEU A 610 -13.50 19.62 -2.01
CA LEU A 610 -13.95 18.43 -1.26
C LEU A 610 -14.19 17.27 -2.24
N THR A 611 -13.38 16.22 -2.10
CA THR A 611 -13.45 15.01 -2.94
C THR A 611 -13.37 13.78 -2.06
N THR A 612 -13.91 12.67 -2.56
CA THR A 612 -14.13 11.43 -1.80
C THR A 612 -13.80 10.21 -2.67
N PRO A 613 -13.75 9.00 -2.10
CA PRO A 613 -13.71 7.74 -2.86
C PRO A 613 -14.69 7.69 -4.05
N PHE A 614 -15.89 8.25 -3.93
CA PHE A 614 -16.89 8.26 -5.01
C PHE A 614 -16.43 9.02 -6.25
N ASN A 615 -15.70 10.13 -6.08
CA ASN A 615 -15.15 10.89 -7.21
C ASN A 615 -14.08 10.07 -7.96
N ILE A 616 -13.28 9.28 -7.23
CA ILE A 616 -12.28 8.38 -7.83
C ILE A 616 -12.97 7.30 -8.66
N HIS A 617 -13.99 6.64 -8.09
CA HIS A 617 -14.78 5.62 -8.80
C HIS A 617 -15.31 6.13 -10.15
N SER A 618 -15.96 7.29 -10.12
CA SER A 618 -16.52 7.91 -11.33
C SER A 618 -15.46 8.32 -12.34
N THR A 619 -14.28 8.73 -11.87
CA THR A 619 -13.12 9.03 -12.72
C THR A 619 -12.60 7.77 -13.43
N LEU A 620 -12.57 6.64 -12.73
CA LEU A 620 -12.23 5.34 -13.33
C LEU A 620 -13.24 4.93 -14.40
N LEU A 621 -14.55 5.10 -14.16
CA LEU A 621 -15.59 4.81 -15.16
C LEU A 621 -15.50 5.72 -16.39
N ASP A 622 -15.11 6.99 -16.22
CA ASP A 622 -14.91 7.92 -17.33
C ASP A 622 -13.80 7.45 -18.29
N ILE A 623 -12.78 6.74 -17.81
CA ILE A 623 -11.74 6.17 -18.69
C ILE A 623 -12.38 5.24 -19.74
N LEU A 624 -13.41 4.51 -19.34
CA LEU A 624 -14.13 3.58 -20.21
C LEU A 624 -15.22 4.28 -21.04
N ASN A 625 -15.77 5.41 -20.58
CA ASN A 625 -16.95 6.00 -21.20
C ASN A 625 -17.17 7.50 -20.89
N TYR A 626 -16.18 8.36 -21.18
CA TYR A 626 -16.23 9.80 -20.89
C TYR A 626 -17.29 10.58 -21.70
N LYS A 627 -17.37 10.31 -23.02
CA LYS A 627 -18.18 11.13 -23.94
C LYS A 627 -19.67 10.80 -23.98
N SER A 628 -20.12 9.75 -23.30
CA SER A 628 -21.55 9.39 -23.24
C SER A 628 -22.39 10.35 -22.41
N GLY A 629 -21.75 11.28 -21.67
CA GLY A 629 -22.45 12.22 -20.80
C GLY A 629 -23.10 11.52 -19.59
N ASN A 630 -22.45 10.50 -19.03
CA ASN A 630 -22.98 9.80 -17.86
C ASN A 630 -23.33 10.80 -16.76
N ALA A 631 -24.58 10.78 -16.32
CA ALA A 631 -24.98 11.49 -15.13
C ALA A 631 -24.38 10.75 -13.93
N TYR A 632 -23.35 11.32 -13.33
CA TYR A 632 -22.84 10.84 -12.05
C TYR A 632 -23.74 11.33 -10.93
N PRO A 633 -23.94 10.54 -9.86
CA PRO A 633 -24.52 11.07 -8.64
C PRO A 633 -23.74 12.31 -8.18
N TYR A 634 -24.44 13.32 -7.69
CA TYR A 634 -23.83 14.57 -7.22
C TYR A 634 -22.69 14.31 -6.21
N ARG A 635 -22.86 13.33 -5.33
CA ARG A 635 -21.88 12.88 -4.32
C ARG A 635 -20.56 12.33 -4.87
N GLY A 636 -20.50 12.03 -6.18
CA GLY A 636 -19.40 11.30 -6.81
C GLY A 636 -19.05 11.81 -8.20
N GLN A 637 -19.16 13.12 -8.47
CA GLN A 637 -18.79 13.71 -9.76
C GLN A 637 -17.34 13.34 -10.14
N SER A 638 -17.11 12.83 -11.36
CA SER A 638 -15.75 12.54 -11.84
C SER A 638 -14.82 13.76 -11.81
N LEU A 639 -13.56 13.54 -11.48
CA LEU A 639 -12.50 14.55 -11.40
C LEU A 639 -12.07 15.10 -12.77
N PHE A 640 -12.51 14.47 -13.87
CA PHE A 640 -12.33 14.99 -15.22
C PHE A 640 -13.35 16.07 -15.59
N ARG A 641 -14.34 16.32 -14.72
CA ARG A 641 -15.31 17.41 -14.80
C ARG A 641 -15.18 18.29 -13.56
N GLU A 642 -15.72 19.50 -13.62
CA GLU A 642 -15.65 20.42 -12.49
C GLU A 642 -16.46 19.91 -11.29
N VAL A 643 -15.80 19.77 -10.14
CA VAL A 643 -16.46 19.50 -8.86
C VAL A 643 -16.97 20.82 -8.28
N PRO A 644 -18.20 20.91 -7.75
CA PRO A 644 -18.74 22.13 -7.13
C PRO A 644 -17.88 22.63 -5.95
N GLU A 645 -17.64 23.94 -5.89
CA GLU A 645 -16.88 24.56 -4.79
C GLU A 645 -17.66 24.60 -3.46
N ASN A 646 -18.98 24.68 -3.54
CA ASN A 646 -19.89 24.77 -2.41
C ASN A 646 -20.43 23.41 -1.94
N MET A 647 -19.78 22.30 -2.33
CA MET A 647 -20.17 20.97 -1.91
C MET A 647 -20.01 20.81 -0.39
N THR A 648 -21.09 20.41 0.27
CA THR A 648 -21.11 20.11 1.70
C THR A 648 -20.74 18.64 1.97
N CYS A 649 -20.31 18.32 3.20
CA CYS A 649 -20.01 16.93 3.59
C CYS A 649 -21.22 16.00 3.38
N THR A 650 -22.42 16.43 3.77
CA THR A 650 -23.64 15.63 3.60
C THR A 650 -23.90 15.32 2.12
N GLU A 651 -23.75 16.30 1.24
CA GLU A 651 -23.91 16.10 -0.20
C GLU A 651 -22.81 15.21 -0.81
N ALA A 652 -21.60 15.27 -0.26
CA ALA A 652 -20.48 14.41 -0.63
C ALA A 652 -20.60 12.97 -0.07
N GLY A 653 -21.64 12.68 0.72
CA GLY A 653 -21.84 11.38 1.37
C GLY A 653 -20.92 11.14 2.57
N ILE A 654 -20.39 12.19 3.19
CA ILE A 654 -19.52 12.13 4.36
C ILE A 654 -20.38 12.38 5.62
N ALA A 655 -20.45 11.40 6.51
CA ALA A 655 -21.13 11.58 7.81
C ALA A 655 -20.40 12.63 8.66
N THR A 656 -21.12 13.33 9.55
CA THR A 656 -20.55 14.38 10.43
C THR A 656 -19.27 13.91 11.14
N HIS A 657 -19.25 12.67 11.61
CA HIS A 657 -18.10 12.07 12.31
C HIS A 657 -16.79 12.10 11.48
N TRP A 658 -16.88 12.02 10.15
CA TRP A 658 -15.76 11.96 9.21
C TRP A 658 -15.48 13.29 8.51
N CYS A 659 -16.34 14.29 8.71
CA CYS A 659 -16.25 15.56 8.01
C CYS A 659 -15.15 16.45 8.62
N THR A 660 -14.12 16.78 7.82
CA THR A 660 -13.04 17.68 8.24
C THR A 660 -13.33 19.16 8.03
N CYS A 661 -14.49 19.48 7.45
CA CYS A 661 -14.95 20.85 7.18
C CYS A 661 -15.62 21.51 8.40
N MET A 662 -15.76 20.78 9.51
CA MET A 662 -16.44 21.24 10.72
C MET A 662 -15.49 22.03 11.62
N GLU A 663 -16.07 22.81 12.52
CA GLU A 663 -15.37 23.47 13.62
C GLU A 663 -15.83 22.85 14.95
N TRP A 664 -14.90 22.76 15.90
CA TRP A 664 -15.09 22.12 17.19
C TRP A 664 -14.91 23.14 18.31
N GLU A 665 -15.91 23.25 19.18
CA GLU A 665 -15.83 24.05 20.41
C GLU A 665 -15.88 23.12 21.62
N GLU A 666 -14.86 23.18 22.47
CA GLU A 666 -14.77 22.30 23.64
C GLU A 666 -15.88 22.61 24.66
N LEU A 667 -16.54 21.57 25.16
CA LEU A 667 -17.59 21.62 26.17
C LEU A 667 -17.09 21.05 27.50
N ASP A 668 -17.67 21.53 28.61
CA ASP A 668 -17.41 20.93 29.92
C ASP A 668 -18.02 19.52 30.00
N THR A 669 -17.17 18.54 30.30
CA THR A 669 -17.52 17.12 30.45
C THR A 669 -18.58 16.86 31.54
N GLY A 670 -18.76 17.77 32.49
CA GLY A 670 -19.77 17.67 33.55
C GLY A 670 -21.17 18.11 33.13
N GLN A 671 -21.35 18.71 31.95
CA GLN A 671 -22.66 19.21 31.52
C GLN A 671 -23.65 18.05 31.27
N ASP A 672 -24.91 18.25 31.69
CA ASP A 672 -25.96 17.20 31.64
C ASP A 672 -26.06 16.54 30.27
N HIS A 673 -26.07 17.32 29.19
CA HIS A 673 -26.22 16.81 27.84
C HIS A 673 -24.97 16.05 27.34
N VAL A 674 -23.77 16.40 27.83
CA VAL A 674 -22.55 15.63 27.56
C VAL A 674 -22.62 14.27 28.25
N VAL A 675 -23.02 14.25 29.53
CA VAL A 675 -23.21 13.00 30.29
C VAL A 675 -24.27 12.11 29.64
N GLN A 676 -25.39 12.67 29.21
CA GLN A 676 -26.44 11.90 28.52
C GLN A 676 -25.98 11.41 27.13
N ALA A 677 -25.24 12.22 26.37
CA ALA A 677 -24.65 11.79 25.11
C ALA A 677 -23.66 10.63 25.33
N SER A 678 -22.79 10.70 26.32
CA SER A 678 -21.88 9.61 26.67
C SER A 678 -22.61 8.34 27.12
N ARG A 679 -23.73 8.46 27.85
CA ARG A 679 -24.59 7.32 28.20
C ARG A 679 -25.19 6.68 26.95
N ALA A 680 -25.74 7.47 26.04
CA ALA A 680 -26.28 6.98 24.77
C ALA A 680 -25.23 6.23 23.94
N VAL A 681 -23.96 6.65 23.99
CA VAL A 681 -22.84 5.94 23.34
C VAL A 681 -22.60 4.57 23.96
N VAL A 682 -22.52 4.47 25.29
CA VAL A 682 -22.33 3.18 25.96
C VAL A 682 -23.54 2.27 25.82
N ASP A 683 -24.75 2.83 25.82
CA ASP A 683 -25.98 2.08 25.54
C ASP A 683 -25.95 1.51 24.12
N PHE A 684 -25.55 2.31 23.13
CA PHE A 684 -25.36 1.85 21.75
C PHE A 684 -24.33 0.71 21.67
N ILE A 685 -23.15 0.85 22.31
CA ILE A 685 -22.11 -0.20 22.33
C ILE A 685 -22.66 -1.50 22.94
N ASN A 686 -23.42 -1.38 24.03
CA ASN A 686 -24.03 -2.52 24.70
C ASN A 686 -25.13 -3.17 23.86
N GLU A 687 -25.87 -2.38 23.08
CA GLU A 687 -26.85 -2.90 22.11
C GLU A 687 -26.16 -3.70 21.00
N GLN A 688 -25.04 -3.20 20.44
CA GLN A 688 -24.28 -3.91 19.41
C GLN A 688 -23.74 -5.27 19.90
N THR A 689 -23.43 -5.38 21.20
CA THR A 689 -22.90 -6.61 21.81
C THR A 689 -23.98 -7.46 22.51
N LEU A 690 -25.26 -7.08 22.42
CA LEU A 690 -26.37 -7.79 23.04
C LEU A 690 -26.51 -9.24 22.55
N PRO A 691 -26.42 -9.56 21.24
CA PRO A 691 -26.45 -10.94 20.76
C PRO A 691 -25.31 -11.80 21.30
N TYR A 692 -24.18 -11.17 21.67
CA TYR A 692 -22.95 -11.82 22.13
C TYR A 692 -22.76 -11.71 23.65
N ARG A 693 -23.81 -11.36 24.39
CA ARG A 693 -23.73 -11.06 25.83
C ARG A 693 -23.29 -12.24 26.68
N SER A 694 -23.35 -13.48 26.17
CA SER A 694 -22.76 -14.65 26.80
C SER A 694 -21.23 -14.54 26.88
N LEU A 695 -20.60 -14.02 25.83
CA LEU A 695 -19.16 -13.90 25.64
C LEU A 695 -18.61 -12.52 26.07
N CYS A 696 -19.28 -11.44 25.65
CA CYS A 696 -18.87 -10.07 25.90
C CYS A 696 -19.44 -9.52 27.22
N SER A 697 -18.60 -8.81 27.96
CA SER A 697 -18.96 -8.08 29.17
C SER A 697 -19.79 -6.84 28.84
N GLN A 698 -20.67 -6.46 29.76
CA GLN A 698 -21.32 -5.15 29.71
C GLN A 698 -20.29 -4.07 29.99
N LEU A 699 -20.27 -3.04 29.15
CA LEU A 699 -19.40 -1.88 29.37
C LEU A 699 -20.15 -0.77 30.12
N ASP A 700 -19.42 -0.03 30.94
CA ASP A 700 -19.89 1.18 31.61
C ASP A 700 -18.90 2.34 31.38
N ILE A 701 -19.34 3.57 31.57
CA ILE A 701 -18.48 4.76 31.48
C ILE A 701 -17.52 4.77 32.66
N SER A 702 -16.22 4.72 32.38
CA SER A 702 -15.17 4.96 33.37
C SER A 702 -14.90 6.46 33.52
N ALA A 703 -14.72 7.17 32.39
CA ALA A 703 -14.47 8.60 32.38
C ALA A 703 -14.86 9.24 31.04
N ILE A 704 -15.33 10.49 31.08
CA ILE A 704 -15.47 11.33 29.88
C ILE A 704 -14.19 12.15 29.78
N LYS A 705 -13.41 11.96 28.71
CA LYS A 705 -12.10 12.60 28.53
C LYS A 705 -12.21 13.96 27.84
N ARG A 706 -13.14 14.09 26.90
CA ARG A 706 -13.34 15.31 26.11
C ARG A 706 -14.75 15.33 25.52
N ALA A 707 -15.31 16.52 25.34
CA ALA A 707 -16.51 16.73 24.56
C ALA A 707 -16.35 18.00 23.72
N ASP A 708 -16.81 17.96 22.48
CA ASP A 708 -16.76 19.09 21.55
C ASP A 708 -18.14 19.27 20.90
N LEU A 709 -18.66 20.50 20.88
CA LEU A 709 -19.76 20.90 20.02
C LEU A 709 -19.26 20.97 18.58
N VAL A 710 -19.90 20.26 17.66
CA VAL A 710 -19.52 20.19 16.24
C VAL A 710 -20.46 21.09 15.43
N THR A 711 -19.91 22.11 14.75
CA THR A 711 -20.71 23.04 13.96
C THR A 711 -20.10 23.31 12.58
N ALA A 712 -20.95 23.55 11.58
CA ALA A 712 -20.51 24.01 10.27
C ALA A 712 -20.15 25.50 10.33
N ASN A 713 -19.05 25.90 9.65
CA ASN A 713 -18.38 27.20 9.68
C ASN A 713 -19.29 28.45 9.82
N GLU A 714 -20.44 28.51 9.13
CA GLU A 714 -21.36 29.67 9.24
C GLU A 714 -22.03 29.85 10.60
N GLN A 715 -22.07 28.80 11.45
CA GLN A 715 -22.69 28.84 12.77
C GLN A 715 -21.72 29.28 13.88
N VAL A 716 -20.40 29.10 13.70
CA VAL A 716 -19.38 29.57 14.65
C VAL A 716 -19.28 31.09 14.64
N LEU A 717 -19.42 31.74 13.48
CA LEU A 717 -19.45 33.21 13.38
C LEU A 717 -20.64 33.86 14.12
N ARG A 718 -21.57 33.06 14.63
CA ARG A 718 -22.72 33.55 15.39
C ARG A 718 -22.70 33.07 16.83
N PHE A 719 -21.82 32.18 17.25
CA PHE A 719 -21.77 31.81 18.66
C PHE A 719 -21.38 33.03 19.52
N ASN A 720 -22.24 33.38 20.47
CA ASN A 720 -22.18 34.59 21.28
C ASN A 720 -22.22 34.25 22.79
N GLY A 721 -21.85 33.02 23.15
CA GLY A 721 -21.83 32.49 24.52
C GLY A 721 -22.97 31.52 24.82
N THR A 722 -23.19 31.21 26.09
CA THR A 722 -24.35 30.43 26.58
C THR A 722 -25.53 31.36 26.91
N ARG A 723 -26.76 30.85 26.80
CA ARG A 723 -27.99 31.64 26.95
C ARG A 723 -28.52 31.66 28.40
N ASP A 724 -28.02 30.79 29.26
CA ASP A 724 -28.48 30.55 30.62
C ASP A 724 -27.32 30.49 31.64
N GLU A 725 -27.62 30.84 32.91
CA GLU A 725 -26.67 30.80 34.04
C GLU A 725 -26.14 29.38 34.32
N ASP A 726 -26.85 28.36 33.84
CA ASP A 726 -26.53 26.94 34.01
C ASP A 726 -25.77 26.33 32.81
N GLN A 727 -25.37 27.16 31.82
CA GLN A 727 -24.59 26.77 30.62
C GLN A 727 -25.22 25.71 29.70
N ARG A 728 -26.54 25.51 29.69
CA ARG A 728 -27.20 24.42 28.95
C ARG A 728 -27.54 24.76 27.49
N LEU A 729 -27.53 26.02 27.08
CA LEU A 729 -27.97 26.42 25.72
C LEU A 729 -26.94 27.30 25.00
N PRO A 730 -26.40 26.88 23.84
CA PRO A 730 -25.55 27.75 23.02
C PRO A 730 -26.36 28.92 22.42
N ARG A 731 -25.85 30.14 22.54
CA ARG A 731 -26.47 31.37 22.03
C ARG A 731 -25.85 31.73 20.69
N PHE A 732 -26.63 31.60 19.62
CA PHE A 732 -26.22 32.06 18.28
C PHE A 732 -26.82 33.45 17.97
N GLY A 733 -26.06 34.33 17.32
CA GLY A 733 -26.49 35.63 16.79
C GLY A 733 -27.58 35.47 15.75
N ARG A 734 -28.51 36.46 15.69
CA ARG A 734 -29.81 36.39 14.99
C ARG A 734 -30.52 35.04 15.19
N GLU A 735 -31.23 34.93 16.32
CA GLU A 735 -32.13 33.85 16.74
C GLU A 735 -32.28 32.68 15.76
N VAL A 736 -31.31 31.77 15.77
CA VAL A 736 -31.49 30.44 15.20
C VAL A 736 -32.07 29.58 16.33
N ASN A 737 -33.31 29.13 16.18
CA ASN A 737 -33.87 28.08 17.03
C ASN A 737 -33.10 26.78 16.73
N VAL A 738 -31.98 26.56 17.41
CA VAL A 738 -31.20 25.33 17.29
C VAL A 738 -31.98 24.21 17.97
N LYS A 739 -32.72 23.46 17.14
CA LYS A 739 -33.54 22.33 17.59
C LYS A 739 -32.69 21.09 17.91
N GLN A 740 -31.54 20.99 17.24
CA GLN A 740 -30.60 19.88 17.33
C GLN A 740 -29.16 20.39 17.23
N ALA A 741 -28.22 19.70 17.87
CA ALA A 741 -26.79 19.93 17.74
C ALA A 741 -26.01 18.62 17.77
N ASP A 742 -24.85 18.58 17.14
CA ASP A 742 -23.96 17.43 17.16
C ASP A 742 -22.87 17.62 18.21
N ILE A 743 -22.69 16.62 19.09
CA ILE A 743 -21.66 16.61 20.11
C ILE A 743 -20.74 15.42 19.83
N GLN A 744 -19.45 15.66 19.73
CA GLN A 744 -18.45 14.61 19.69
C GLN A 744 -17.89 14.39 21.09
N VAL A 745 -17.94 13.15 21.58
CA VAL A 745 -17.42 12.77 22.90
C VAL A 745 -16.28 11.79 22.75
N ILE A 746 -15.25 11.95 23.59
CA ILE A 746 -14.24 10.91 23.85
C ILE A 746 -14.47 10.40 25.26
N LEU A 747 -14.75 9.10 25.39
CA LEU A 747 -14.97 8.44 26.66
C LEU A 747 -14.14 7.18 26.80
N GLU A 748 -13.77 6.87 28.04
CA GLU A 748 -13.13 5.64 28.46
C GLU A 748 -14.18 4.71 29.08
N THR A 749 -14.20 3.43 28.68
CA THR A 749 -15.09 2.42 29.25
C THR A 749 -14.39 1.46 30.20
N SER A 750 -15.14 0.92 31.15
CA SER A 750 -14.75 -0.18 32.04
C SER A 750 -15.56 -1.43 31.71
N PRO A 751 -15.01 -2.65 31.81
CA PRO A 751 -13.64 -3.00 32.26
C PRO A 751 -12.56 -2.99 31.16
N SER A 752 -12.87 -2.52 29.95
CA SER A 752 -11.97 -2.62 28.79
C SER A 752 -10.87 -1.58 28.70
N ASN A 753 -10.96 -0.47 29.45
CA ASN A 753 -10.14 0.74 29.27
C ASN A 753 -10.12 1.20 27.80
N ALA A 754 -11.24 1.02 27.11
CA ALA A 754 -11.34 1.34 25.68
C ALA A 754 -11.68 2.82 25.54
N LEU A 755 -10.97 3.50 24.63
CA LEU A 755 -11.22 4.89 24.29
C LEU A 755 -12.09 4.92 23.03
N PHE A 756 -13.29 5.46 23.16
CA PHE A 756 -14.23 5.65 22.06
C PHE A 756 -14.40 7.13 21.74
N GLU A 757 -14.24 7.49 20.47
CA GLU A 757 -14.66 8.77 19.91
C GLU A 757 -16.00 8.56 19.22
N ALA A 758 -17.05 9.27 19.61
CA ALA A 758 -18.39 9.10 19.04
C ALA A 758 -19.06 10.46 18.78
N THR A 759 -19.86 10.53 17.73
CA THR A 759 -20.67 11.71 17.39
C THR A 759 -22.14 11.43 17.67
N VAL A 760 -22.76 12.29 18.48
CA VAL A 760 -24.13 12.16 18.97
C VAL A 760 -24.92 13.40 18.56
N THR A 761 -26.03 13.22 17.85
CA THR A 761 -27.00 14.30 17.61
C THR A 761 -27.93 14.39 18.81
N VAL A 762 -27.98 15.57 19.41
CA VAL A 762 -28.82 15.91 20.55
C VAL A 762 -30.01 16.72 20.07
N SER A 763 -31.23 16.20 20.27
CA SER A 763 -32.46 16.95 20.04
C SER A 763 -32.92 17.60 21.34
N PHE A 764 -32.69 18.90 21.50
CA PHE A 764 -33.05 19.61 22.74
C PHE A 764 -34.57 19.61 23.00
N LYS A 765 -35.38 19.57 21.93
CA LYS A 765 -36.85 19.52 22.06
C LYS A 765 -37.36 18.14 22.48
N LEU A 766 -36.79 17.09 21.90
CA LEU A 766 -37.25 15.70 22.15
C LEU A 766 -36.48 15.03 23.29
N GLN A 767 -35.39 15.64 23.75
CA GLN A 767 -34.42 15.06 24.68
C GLN A 767 -33.91 13.69 24.21
N THR A 768 -33.71 13.55 22.90
CA THR A 768 -33.19 12.32 22.29
C THR A 768 -31.72 12.49 21.92
N TYR A 769 -30.97 11.40 22.08
CA TYR A 769 -29.54 11.31 21.82
C TYR A 769 -29.31 10.18 20.82
N THR A 770 -28.87 10.52 19.61
CA THR A 770 -28.71 9.55 18.52
C THR A 770 -27.25 9.45 18.12
N VAL A 771 -26.67 8.25 18.23
CA VAL A 771 -25.28 7.99 17.84
C VAL A 771 -25.20 7.83 16.32
N HIS A 772 -24.38 8.64 15.66
CA HIS A 772 -24.23 8.64 14.19
C HIS A 772 -22.90 8.08 13.70
N GLY A 773 -21.89 8.00 14.58
CA GLY A 773 -20.59 7.44 14.27
C GLY A 773 -19.81 7.19 15.55
N ILE A 774 -19.00 6.13 15.53
CA ILE A 774 -18.19 5.72 16.67
C ILE A 774 -16.91 5.03 16.16
N SER A 775 -15.80 5.36 16.78
CA SER A 775 -14.49 4.76 16.53
C SER A 775 -13.81 4.41 17.83
N ARG A 776 -13.22 3.22 17.88
CA ARG A 776 -12.29 2.85 18.95
C ARG A 776 -10.89 3.37 18.59
N ILE A 777 -10.39 4.33 19.35
CA ILE A 777 -9.16 5.08 19.03
C ILE A 777 -7.90 4.55 19.74
N ASN A 778 -8.03 3.50 20.57
CA ASN A 778 -6.91 2.74 21.12
C ASN A 778 -6.99 1.26 20.75
N MET A 779 -5.82 0.63 20.64
CA MET A 779 -5.71 -0.77 20.26
C MET A 779 -6.50 -1.67 21.21
N TYR A 780 -7.23 -2.64 20.65
CA TYR A 780 -8.01 -3.62 21.43
C TYR A 780 -7.24 -4.88 21.79
N GLY A 781 -6.17 -5.24 21.06
CA GLY A 781 -5.38 -6.44 21.31
C GLY A 781 -6.26 -7.68 21.45
N ASP A 782 -5.99 -8.51 22.46
CA ASP A 782 -6.73 -9.76 22.69
C ASP A 782 -8.00 -9.61 23.53
N GLN A 783 -8.39 -8.37 23.86
CA GLN A 783 -9.63 -8.13 24.62
C GLN A 783 -10.88 -8.78 24.02
N PRO A 784 -11.05 -8.85 22.67
CA PRO A 784 -12.19 -9.50 22.04
C PRO A 784 -11.92 -10.95 21.58
N HIS A 785 -10.87 -11.66 22.05
CA HIS A 785 -10.47 -13.00 21.55
C HIS A 785 -11.61 -14.02 21.41
N CYS A 786 -12.57 -14.02 22.32
CA CYS A 786 -13.75 -14.88 22.29
C CYS A 786 -14.66 -14.68 21.05
N ILE A 787 -14.54 -13.56 20.33
CA ILE A 787 -15.34 -13.26 19.14
C ILE A 787 -14.51 -12.86 17.92
N MET A 788 -13.16 -12.77 18.01
CA MET A 788 -12.35 -12.20 16.94
C MET A 788 -12.49 -12.95 15.62
N ASP A 789 -12.53 -14.28 15.67
CA ASP A 789 -12.58 -15.13 14.48
C ASP A 789 -14.00 -15.26 13.93
N GLN A 790 -14.99 -15.39 14.83
CA GLN A 790 -16.39 -15.60 14.46
C GLN A 790 -17.10 -14.29 14.11
N TYR A 791 -16.87 -13.20 14.84
CA TYR A 791 -17.58 -11.94 14.63
C TYR A 791 -16.61 -10.76 14.53
N PRO A 792 -15.71 -10.77 13.52
CA PRO A 792 -14.63 -9.78 13.40
C PRO A 792 -15.12 -8.33 13.28
N HIS A 793 -16.38 -8.12 12.88
CA HIS A 793 -17.02 -6.81 12.76
C HIS A 793 -17.44 -6.19 14.10
N ILE A 794 -17.50 -6.96 15.19
CA ILE A 794 -17.90 -6.51 16.54
C ILE A 794 -16.67 -6.32 17.48
N ARG A 795 -15.46 -6.65 17.02
CA ARG A 795 -14.20 -6.61 17.81
C ARG A 795 -13.98 -5.33 18.57
N GLN A 796 -14.26 -4.18 17.94
CA GLN A 796 -14.07 -2.89 18.59
C GLN A 796 -14.91 -2.70 19.87
N TYR A 797 -16.06 -3.38 19.98
CA TYR A 797 -17.01 -3.22 21.09
C TYR A 797 -16.87 -4.29 22.17
N CYS A 798 -16.38 -5.48 21.83
CA CYS A 798 -16.39 -6.60 22.77
C CYS A 798 -15.20 -6.57 23.74
N TYR A 799 -15.48 -6.83 25.02
CA TYR A 799 -14.50 -7.23 26.02
C TYR A 799 -14.91 -8.58 26.60
N CYS A 800 -14.16 -9.62 26.32
CA CYS A 800 -14.51 -10.98 26.72
C CYS A 800 -14.55 -11.15 28.24
N LYS A 801 -15.56 -11.85 28.76
CA LYS A 801 -15.77 -12.07 30.20
C LYS A 801 -14.63 -12.84 30.86
N SER A 802 -14.13 -13.87 30.18
CA SER A 802 -12.87 -14.51 30.53
C SER A 802 -11.82 -13.82 29.68
N GLN A 803 -10.86 -13.12 30.27
CA GLN A 803 -9.66 -12.72 29.55
C GLN A 803 -8.68 -13.89 29.60
N PRO A 804 -7.88 -14.13 28.54
CA PRO A 804 -6.72 -15.00 28.68
C PRO A 804 -5.96 -14.50 29.90
N ALA A 805 -5.46 -15.43 30.73
CA ALA A 805 -4.53 -15.06 31.77
C ALA A 805 -3.53 -14.11 31.13
N LEU A 806 -3.39 -12.89 31.65
CA LEU A 806 -2.37 -11.96 31.18
C LEU A 806 -1.13 -12.83 31.05
N ARG A 807 -0.66 -13.06 29.81
CA ARG A 807 0.70 -13.49 29.62
C ARG A 807 1.46 -12.38 30.31
N LYS A 808 1.83 -12.59 31.58
CA LYS A 808 2.77 -11.73 32.26
C LYS A 808 3.88 -11.65 31.25
N LYS A 809 4.14 -10.44 30.77
CA LYS A 809 5.29 -10.15 29.93
C LYS A 809 6.46 -10.91 30.56
N ARG A 810 6.83 -12.02 29.91
CA ARG A 810 8.13 -12.64 30.05
C ARG A 810 8.99 -11.77 29.16
#